data_AF-A0A1F7I1S3-F1
#
_entry.id   AF-A0A1F7I1S3-F1
#
_cell.length_a   1.000
_cell.length_b   1.000
_cell.length_c   1.000
_cell.angle_alpha   90.00
_cell.angle_beta   90.00
_cell.angle_gamma   90.00
#
_symmetry.space_group_name_H-M   'P 1'
#
loop_
_entity.id
_entity.type
_entity.pdbx_description
1 polymer ?
#
loop_
_entity_poly.entity_id
_entity_poly.type
_entity_poly.pdbx_seq_one_letter_code
_entity_poly.pdbx_strand_id
1 'polypeptide(L)'
;SGNSQTLTDASGNGLNLTTFWGANSSGMDCTIGGKFGYGCSLDGTDDYIRILDNDLLDLGTGDYTFSAWVNPASNPAVAYIVRKSDSGNTNGYQIYGASGIIRVALNSGTILAQSTTTLSTGIWQQVTVTFDRDDKVHLYINGTEEASGDISSLNGTDLNAAAALFLSYSSSFWNGKIDQTRIYNRALSPVEVRTLYDSAPGPVVYYNLDENTGTASVNDTSGNANTATMTGSMTSADWVPGKYGSALDFDGTDDALTVATASDSYVDFNGSEAFSGGAWVYVKTMPGSGNQDGIITKYDETSTLRGYRLILENDDADTTGNFQVDIYDESADQTITATGANDTVNPNTWYHVAFTFNGGTAGAAGDLKLYTNSVLTGSNSSNASFLGLEDVAVDFNVGDYDATDAVANNTAFTGVIDDVRVYNYARTQKQIVEDLNAGHPAGGSPVGSQVLHFQFNEGVGATANNSGSLGASLKGIISGPSWSNNGKFGKTLSFDNSDDRVYLADNDSLDPRTGSFTGSAWIKVNSATTPHDIIIQKGANQATAVGYWFGITTSGTLDLGISDGSSYLVNFVQSNTNVGDNAWHYVAFTWDPALGATIYVDGKKDKFTAATSSVDFNSTSVLNIGGYSAATFTVDGLIDEVKIYNFALSEDSIKTDYNQGKSAVLGALGTNPTYAPQAANQEYCVPGDTTSCASPVGEWKMDENTGVNAYDTSGNSNNGALGVGSSVPTWTVGKIGSALNFDGTDDLVNAGSATTLDDMSTISVTAWVYARGAGETLGRIIDKSTDTSASNGYIIGVNGAGTVTLRVDHGATDLNCNGSVVDINSWSHITITWDGTANCSGVLFYKNGVQVSTSTTTNGGAGRVSDADQSLIIGNNSATDRTFDGKIDNLKLYNYVRSPAQVAWEYNRGGPVGWWKLDECQDGTLYDASGKGNNGTWYGTGGGTQTAVGSCTTASTAWGNGATGKFNSSLNFDGTDDYVDIPDQSYLRTTTQSFSFWFKSSTAPAVFGGVISHTNNADGYNVLQTSSGKIRAYRRISGNWRYVESKSSVTDGAWHHGAAIYDGTTISFYINGLLQGTDTDASATDFSNTNYLLGKYPTTYYFTGQIDDVGVFNYALTATQVKTLYNSGAVRFNQ
;
A
#
# COMPACT_ATOMS: atom_id res chain seq x y z
N SER A 1 36.78 0.13 3.05
CA SER A 1 37.70 -0.64 2.19
C SER A 1 38.55 -1.61 3.03
N GLY A 2 39.03 -2.73 2.46
CA GLY A 2 40.08 -3.55 3.10
C GLY A 2 39.83 -5.06 3.30
N ASN A 3 40.89 -5.79 3.69
CA ASN A 3 40.80 -7.21 4.07
C ASN A 3 40.10 -7.38 5.42
N SER A 4 39.42 -8.52 5.59
CA SER A 4 38.87 -8.97 6.86
C SER A 4 37.93 -7.93 7.51
N GLN A 5 37.29 -7.10 6.69
CA GLN A 5 36.26 -6.18 7.13
C GLN A 5 34.94 -6.93 7.23
N THR A 6 34.10 -6.49 8.17
CA THR A 6 32.77 -7.06 8.37
C THR A 6 31.74 -6.24 7.62
N LEU A 7 30.92 -6.89 6.81
CA LEU A 7 29.71 -6.31 6.21
C LEU A 7 28.50 -6.83 6.98
N THR A 8 27.65 -5.91 7.46
CA THR A 8 26.53 -6.24 8.35
C THR A 8 25.36 -6.86 7.58
N ASP A 9 24.79 -7.93 8.13
CA ASP A 9 23.55 -8.54 7.64
C ASP A 9 22.32 -7.70 8.03
N ALA A 10 21.65 -7.13 7.03
CA ALA A 10 20.43 -6.33 7.22
C ALA A 10 19.15 -7.19 7.47
N SER A 11 19.20 -8.51 7.27
CA SER A 11 18.03 -9.38 7.45
C SER A 11 17.72 -9.71 8.91
N GLY A 12 18.66 -9.44 9.83
CA GLY A 12 18.54 -9.78 11.24
C GLY A 12 18.82 -11.26 11.57
N ASN A 13 19.27 -12.06 10.60
CA ASN A 13 19.64 -13.47 10.81
C ASN A 13 21.07 -13.65 11.33
N GLY A 14 21.84 -12.56 11.46
CA GLY A 14 23.21 -12.57 11.99
C GLY A 14 24.24 -13.13 11.01
N LEU A 15 23.95 -13.13 9.70
CA LEU A 15 24.80 -13.69 8.65
C LEU A 15 25.82 -12.67 8.11
N ASN A 16 26.59 -12.04 9.00
CA ASN A 16 27.58 -11.03 8.63
C ASN A 16 28.62 -11.59 7.65
N LEU A 17 28.98 -10.81 6.64
CA LEU A 17 29.94 -11.20 5.62
C LEU A 17 31.35 -10.70 5.96
N THR A 18 32.37 -11.43 5.51
CA THR A 18 33.78 -11.01 5.66
C THR A 18 34.41 -10.78 4.29
N THR A 19 35.06 -9.64 4.11
CA THR A 19 35.80 -9.29 2.89
C THR A 19 37.17 -9.99 2.84
N PHE A 20 37.58 -10.41 1.65
CA PHE A 20 38.91 -10.93 1.36
C PHE A 20 39.42 -10.31 0.06
N TRP A 21 40.50 -9.53 0.16
CA TRP A 21 41.30 -9.11 -0.98
C TRP A 21 42.65 -9.84 -0.91
N GLY A 22 43.24 -10.26 -2.04
CA GLY A 22 44.40 -11.14 -2.01
C GLY A 22 45.74 -10.42 -1.86
N ALA A 23 46.78 -10.93 -2.52
CA ALA A 23 48.18 -10.58 -2.23
C ALA A 23 48.63 -9.23 -2.82
N ASN A 24 47.85 -8.63 -3.72
CA ASN A 24 48.16 -7.36 -4.38
C ASN A 24 47.95 -6.12 -3.47
N SER A 25 47.26 -6.26 -2.33
CA SER A 25 46.98 -5.18 -1.36
C SER A 25 46.17 -4.01 -1.93
N SER A 26 45.46 -4.19 -3.06
CA SER A 26 44.69 -3.16 -3.74
C SER A 26 43.60 -3.82 -4.59
N GLY A 27 42.33 -3.40 -4.52
CA GLY A 27 41.30 -3.94 -5.43
C GLY A 27 39.88 -3.84 -4.89
N MET A 28 39.63 -4.43 -3.71
CA MET A 28 38.30 -4.39 -3.09
C MET A 28 38.02 -3.10 -2.32
N ASP A 29 36.99 -2.37 -2.76
CA ASP A 29 36.47 -1.22 -2.04
C ASP A 29 34.95 -1.27 -1.90
N CYS A 30 34.46 -1.30 -0.67
CA CYS A 30 33.03 -1.33 -0.32
C CYS A 30 32.51 0.03 0.18
N THR A 31 33.29 1.11 0.05
CA THR A 31 32.87 2.48 0.40
C THR A 31 32.61 3.34 -0.83
N ILE A 32 32.50 2.74 -2.01
CA ILE A 32 32.22 3.45 -3.26
C ILE A 32 30.72 3.44 -3.57
N GLY A 33 30.28 4.36 -4.44
CA GLY A 33 28.89 4.39 -4.94
C GLY A 33 28.45 3.05 -5.54
N GLY A 34 27.40 2.50 -4.93
CA GLY A 34 26.65 1.30 -5.31
C GLY A 34 25.54 1.58 -6.31
N LYS A 35 24.60 0.64 -6.46
CA LYS A 35 23.32 0.90 -7.13
C LYS A 35 22.44 1.77 -6.22
N PHE A 36 22.52 1.53 -4.90
CA PHE A 36 21.91 2.35 -3.87
C PHE A 36 22.89 2.49 -2.70
N GLY A 37 23.24 3.71 -2.31
CA GLY A 37 24.24 3.94 -1.27
C GLY A 37 25.61 3.37 -1.65
N TYR A 38 26.22 2.60 -0.75
CA TYR A 38 27.53 1.99 -0.96
C TYR A 38 27.45 0.56 -1.54
N GLY A 39 28.36 0.23 -2.45
CA GLY A 39 28.53 -1.12 -2.99
C GLY A 39 29.99 -1.56 -2.96
N CYS A 40 30.24 -2.85 -3.22
CA CYS A 40 31.60 -3.40 -3.27
C CYS A 40 32.12 -3.47 -4.71
N SER A 41 33.23 -2.81 -4.99
CA SER A 41 34.06 -3.03 -6.18
C SER A 41 34.97 -4.24 -5.98
N LEU A 42 35.07 -5.11 -6.98
CA LEU A 42 35.97 -6.26 -7.03
C LEU A 42 36.84 -6.20 -8.29
N ASP A 43 38.12 -6.53 -8.19
CA ASP A 43 39.13 -6.32 -9.24
C ASP A 43 39.28 -7.46 -10.27
N GLY A 44 38.56 -8.58 -10.07
CA GLY A 44 38.63 -9.75 -10.94
C GLY A 44 39.89 -10.60 -10.81
N THR A 45 40.75 -10.36 -9.81
CA THR A 45 42.04 -11.04 -9.65
C THR A 45 42.10 -11.91 -8.41
N ASP A 46 41.74 -11.37 -7.23
CA ASP A 46 41.81 -12.12 -5.97
C ASP A 46 40.73 -11.76 -4.93
N ASP A 47 39.81 -10.87 -5.29
CA ASP A 47 38.76 -10.33 -4.44
C ASP A 47 37.54 -11.26 -4.30
N TYR A 48 37.14 -11.58 -3.06
CA TYR A 48 35.88 -12.26 -2.75
C TYR A 48 35.31 -11.91 -1.36
N ILE A 49 34.00 -12.11 -1.20
CA ILE A 49 33.30 -11.95 0.06
C ILE A 49 32.80 -13.32 0.51
N ARG A 50 32.89 -13.62 1.82
CA ARG A 50 32.57 -14.94 2.37
C ARG A 50 31.61 -14.87 3.54
N ILE A 51 30.65 -15.80 3.55
CA ILE A 51 29.86 -16.17 4.73
C ILE A 51 30.26 -17.60 5.12
N LEU A 52 30.47 -17.84 6.42
CA LEU A 52 30.71 -19.20 6.91
C LEU A 52 29.50 -20.10 6.63
N ASP A 53 29.74 -21.42 6.63
CA ASP A 53 28.68 -22.38 6.39
C ASP A 53 27.50 -22.20 7.35
N ASN A 54 26.28 -22.19 6.80
CA ASN A 54 25.05 -21.97 7.54
C ASN A 54 23.85 -22.58 6.80
N ASP A 55 23.03 -23.34 7.53
CA ASP A 55 21.87 -24.07 7.02
C ASP A 55 20.78 -23.15 6.43
N LEU A 56 20.68 -21.89 6.87
CA LEU A 56 19.72 -20.92 6.31
C LEU A 56 20.02 -20.54 4.85
N LEU A 57 21.27 -20.76 4.43
CA LEU A 57 21.73 -20.47 3.08
C LEU A 57 21.73 -21.71 2.18
N ASP A 58 21.36 -22.88 2.72
CA ASP A 58 21.27 -24.09 1.93
C ASP A 58 20.01 -24.12 1.04
N LEU A 59 20.16 -24.71 -0.14
CA LEU A 59 19.02 -25.02 -1.00
C LEU A 59 18.14 -26.13 -0.39
N GLY A 60 18.75 -27.09 0.31
CA GLY A 60 18.07 -28.18 1.00
C GLY A 60 17.02 -28.89 0.18
N THR A 61 15.83 -29.05 0.77
CA THR A 61 14.64 -29.63 0.11
C THR A 61 13.60 -28.58 -0.26
N GLY A 62 13.82 -27.31 0.11
CA GLY A 62 12.85 -26.23 -0.03
C GLY A 62 13.17 -25.27 -1.18
N ASP A 63 12.27 -24.32 -1.38
CA ASP A 63 12.44 -23.28 -2.40
C ASP A 63 13.43 -22.20 -1.97
N TYR A 64 13.99 -21.47 -2.93
CA TYR A 64 15.03 -20.49 -2.66
C TYR A 64 15.08 -19.38 -3.71
N THR A 65 15.53 -18.18 -3.35
CA THR A 65 15.80 -17.11 -4.31
C THR A 65 17.09 -16.39 -3.97
N PHE A 66 17.92 -16.14 -4.99
CA PHE A 66 19.08 -15.25 -4.92
C PHE A 66 18.84 -14.01 -5.79
N SER A 67 19.18 -12.82 -5.32
CA SER A 67 19.15 -11.59 -6.10
C SER A 67 20.35 -10.70 -5.77
N ALA A 68 20.94 -10.06 -6.77
CA ALA A 68 21.97 -9.04 -6.57
C ALA A 68 21.95 -8.00 -7.69
N TRP A 69 22.28 -6.76 -7.37
CA TRP A 69 22.66 -5.76 -8.37
C TRP A 69 24.13 -5.93 -8.71
N VAL A 70 24.45 -5.98 -9.99
CA VAL A 70 25.81 -6.16 -10.50
C VAL A 70 26.12 -5.12 -11.58
N ASN A 71 27.35 -4.62 -11.59
CA ASN A 71 27.88 -3.74 -12.63
C ASN A 71 29.23 -4.29 -13.08
N PRO A 72 29.26 -5.17 -14.09
CA PRO A 72 30.50 -5.80 -14.53
C PRO A 72 31.41 -4.78 -15.22
N ALA A 73 32.70 -4.77 -14.84
CA ALA A 73 33.72 -4.00 -15.54
C ALA A 73 34.23 -4.76 -16.78
N SER A 74 34.15 -6.09 -16.77
CA SER A 74 34.43 -6.94 -17.94
C SER A 74 33.61 -8.23 -17.90
N ASN A 75 33.52 -8.92 -19.05
CA ASN A 75 32.78 -10.18 -19.21
C ASN A 75 33.75 -11.32 -19.57
N PRO A 76 34.50 -11.88 -18.60
CA PRO A 76 35.44 -12.97 -18.83
C PRO A 76 34.72 -14.29 -19.15
N ALA A 77 35.49 -15.31 -19.57
CA ALA A 77 34.94 -16.62 -19.92
C ALA A 77 34.16 -17.29 -18.79
N VAL A 78 34.55 -17.07 -17.53
CA VAL A 78 33.84 -17.45 -16.30
C VAL A 78 34.11 -16.40 -15.23
N ALA A 79 33.07 -15.94 -14.53
CA ALA A 79 33.17 -15.13 -13.30
C ALA A 79 31.98 -15.41 -12.37
N TYR A 80 32.23 -15.75 -11.11
CA TYR A 80 31.18 -16.09 -10.15
C TYR A 80 30.52 -14.86 -9.54
N ILE A 81 29.18 -14.81 -9.54
CA ILE A 81 28.41 -13.85 -8.76
C ILE A 81 28.20 -14.42 -7.35
N VAL A 82 27.68 -15.65 -7.27
CA VAL A 82 27.53 -16.39 -6.01
C VAL A 82 27.82 -17.88 -6.18
N ARG A 83 28.42 -18.48 -5.15
CA ARG A 83 28.67 -19.93 -5.07
C ARG A 83 28.52 -20.43 -3.64
N LYS A 84 27.70 -21.46 -3.44
CA LYS A 84 27.70 -22.29 -2.22
C LYS A 84 27.67 -23.76 -2.62
N SER A 85 28.77 -24.46 -2.39
CA SER A 85 29.01 -25.76 -2.99
C SER A 85 30.14 -26.50 -2.28
N ASP A 86 29.90 -27.78 -2.00
CA ASP A 86 30.84 -28.65 -1.27
C ASP A 86 32.14 -28.92 -2.04
N SER A 87 33.18 -29.38 -1.32
CA SER A 87 34.49 -29.68 -1.90
C SER A 87 34.49 -30.88 -2.86
N GLY A 88 33.43 -31.70 -2.85
CA GLY A 88 33.24 -32.88 -3.69
C GLY A 88 32.49 -32.62 -5.00
N ASN A 89 32.01 -31.38 -5.20
CA ASN A 89 31.11 -30.99 -6.27
C ASN A 89 29.78 -31.79 -6.35
N THR A 90 29.29 -32.28 -5.21
CA THR A 90 28.09 -33.13 -5.13
C THR A 90 26.80 -32.34 -4.91
N ASN A 91 26.79 -31.39 -3.98
CA ASN A 91 25.59 -30.62 -3.61
C ASN A 91 25.83 -29.10 -3.65
N GLY A 92 24.76 -28.31 -3.78
CA GLY A 92 24.78 -26.84 -3.78
C GLY A 92 24.50 -26.19 -5.13
N TYR A 93 24.61 -24.86 -5.19
CA TYR A 93 24.21 -24.01 -6.31
C TYR A 93 25.27 -22.97 -6.68
N GLN A 94 25.26 -22.57 -7.95
CA GLN A 94 26.21 -21.61 -8.53
C GLN A 94 25.49 -20.69 -9.52
N ILE A 95 25.75 -19.38 -9.42
CA ILE A 95 25.28 -18.37 -10.38
C ILE A 95 26.50 -17.59 -10.84
N TYR A 96 26.77 -17.62 -12.15
CA TYR A 96 27.99 -17.08 -12.71
C TYR A 96 27.79 -16.56 -14.13
N GLY A 97 28.61 -15.58 -14.51
CA GLY A 97 28.70 -15.10 -15.88
C GLY A 97 29.66 -15.95 -16.70
N ALA A 98 29.29 -16.28 -17.93
CA ALA A 98 30.13 -16.93 -18.93
C ALA A 98 30.14 -16.09 -20.21
N SER A 99 31.18 -15.28 -20.40
CA SER A 99 31.23 -14.25 -21.45
C SER A 99 30.03 -13.30 -21.42
N GLY A 100 29.58 -12.93 -20.21
CA GLY A 100 28.44 -12.04 -19.97
C GLY A 100 27.07 -12.73 -19.95
N ILE A 101 26.95 -13.98 -20.40
CA ILE A 101 25.73 -14.78 -20.26
C ILE A 101 25.63 -15.32 -18.83
N ILE A 102 24.52 -15.09 -18.15
CA ILE A 102 24.31 -15.62 -16.81
C ILE A 102 23.86 -17.07 -16.88
N ARG A 103 24.51 -17.93 -16.09
CA ARG A 103 24.17 -19.34 -15.95
C ARG A 103 23.82 -19.66 -14.52
N VAL A 104 22.76 -20.45 -14.37
CA VAL A 104 22.34 -21.06 -13.11
C VAL A 104 22.67 -22.54 -13.19
N ALA A 105 23.49 -23.02 -12.28
CA ALA A 105 23.95 -24.40 -12.25
C ALA A 105 23.83 -25.02 -10.87
N LEU A 106 23.51 -26.32 -10.84
CA LEU A 106 23.82 -27.14 -9.69
C LEU A 106 25.28 -27.58 -9.77
N ASN A 107 25.81 -27.93 -8.61
CA ASN A 107 27.21 -28.32 -8.46
C ASN A 107 27.64 -29.53 -9.31
N SER A 108 26.68 -30.37 -9.74
CA SER A 108 26.88 -31.45 -10.72
C SER A 108 27.37 -30.97 -12.11
N GLY A 109 27.42 -29.66 -12.35
CA GLY A 109 27.72 -29.04 -13.64
C GLY A 109 26.49 -28.95 -14.56
N THR A 110 25.32 -29.38 -14.07
CA THR A 110 24.06 -29.30 -14.80
C THR A 110 23.61 -27.84 -14.85
N ILE A 111 23.57 -27.27 -16.05
CA ILE A 111 22.98 -25.95 -16.28
C ILE A 111 21.47 -26.09 -16.26
N LEU A 112 20.81 -25.40 -15.34
CA LEU A 112 19.36 -25.38 -15.23
C LEU A 112 18.77 -24.27 -16.10
N ALA A 113 19.36 -23.07 -16.06
CA ALA A 113 18.92 -21.93 -16.86
C ALA A 113 20.12 -21.11 -17.36
N GLN A 114 19.98 -20.46 -18.52
CA GLN A 114 20.98 -19.54 -19.08
C GLN A 114 20.30 -18.34 -19.74
N SER A 115 20.79 -17.12 -19.50
CA SER A 115 20.21 -15.92 -20.11
C SER A 115 20.42 -15.91 -21.63
N THR A 116 19.55 -15.20 -22.34
CA THR A 116 19.73 -14.96 -23.78
C THR A 116 20.51 -13.67 -24.04
N THR A 117 20.38 -12.71 -23.13
CA THR A 117 21.11 -11.44 -23.15
C THR A 117 22.42 -11.54 -22.36
N THR A 118 23.44 -10.86 -22.86
CA THR A 118 24.71 -10.64 -22.15
C THR A 118 24.58 -9.42 -21.25
N LEU A 119 25.14 -9.48 -20.05
CA LEU A 119 25.31 -8.30 -19.20
C LEU A 119 26.16 -7.23 -19.93
N SER A 120 25.69 -6.00 -19.90
CA SER A 120 26.39 -4.82 -20.40
C SER A 120 27.38 -4.33 -19.35
N THR A 121 28.59 -3.99 -19.79
CA THR A 121 29.63 -3.50 -18.89
C THR A 121 29.40 -2.06 -18.48
N GLY A 122 29.74 -1.70 -17.24
CA GLY A 122 29.72 -0.32 -16.74
C GLY A 122 28.33 0.17 -16.31
N ILE A 123 27.27 -0.63 -16.45
CA ILE A 123 25.91 -0.28 -16.03
C ILE A 123 25.40 -1.26 -14.97
N TRP A 124 24.59 -0.76 -14.03
CA TRP A 124 23.94 -1.59 -13.03
C TRP A 124 22.81 -2.42 -13.63
N GLN A 125 22.81 -3.73 -13.35
CA GLN A 125 21.77 -4.67 -13.73
C GLN A 125 21.45 -5.59 -12.56
N GLN A 126 20.17 -5.92 -12.36
CA GLN A 126 19.78 -6.89 -11.33
C GLN A 126 19.77 -8.29 -11.92
N VAL A 127 20.42 -9.23 -11.24
CA VAL A 127 20.37 -10.66 -11.54
C VAL A 127 19.58 -11.34 -10.42
N THR A 128 18.45 -11.96 -10.76
CA THR A 128 17.62 -12.70 -9.79
C THR A 128 17.36 -14.11 -10.29
N VAL A 129 17.47 -15.09 -9.40
CA VAL A 129 17.26 -16.51 -9.69
C VAL A 129 16.37 -17.11 -8.63
N THR A 130 15.25 -17.72 -9.05
CA THR A 130 14.30 -18.39 -8.18
C THR A 130 14.39 -19.90 -8.42
N PHE A 131 14.38 -20.68 -7.34
CA PHE A 131 14.34 -22.12 -7.33
C PHE A 131 12.99 -22.52 -6.72
N ASP A 132 12.01 -22.79 -7.58
CA ASP A 132 10.75 -23.42 -7.19
C ASP A 132 10.90 -24.94 -7.39
N ARG A 133 10.97 -25.68 -6.29
CA ARG A 133 11.22 -27.13 -6.29
C ARG A 133 9.99 -27.92 -6.76
N ASP A 134 8.82 -27.29 -6.77
CA ASP A 134 7.57 -27.87 -7.25
C ASP A 134 7.31 -27.58 -8.74
N ASP A 135 8.05 -26.63 -9.35
CA ASP A 135 7.96 -26.28 -10.78
C ASP A 135 9.35 -26.16 -11.46
N LYS A 136 9.95 -24.97 -11.43
CA LYS A 136 11.12 -24.62 -12.24
C LYS A 136 12.11 -23.72 -11.50
N VAL A 137 13.33 -23.69 -12.02
CA VAL A 137 14.25 -22.57 -11.80
C VAL A 137 13.94 -21.48 -12.83
N HIS A 138 13.81 -20.24 -12.38
CA HIS A 138 13.68 -19.07 -13.26
C HIS A 138 14.86 -18.13 -13.06
N LEU A 139 15.35 -17.56 -14.17
CA LEU A 139 16.43 -16.58 -14.23
C LEU A 139 15.87 -15.27 -14.80
N TYR A 140 16.04 -14.20 -14.05
CA TYR A 140 15.60 -12.85 -14.40
C TYR A 140 16.78 -11.90 -14.51
N ILE A 141 16.76 -11.04 -15.51
CA ILE A 141 17.66 -9.89 -15.64
C ILE A 141 16.80 -8.63 -15.65
N ASN A 142 17.11 -7.69 -14.76
CA ASN A 142 16.37 -6.44 -14.58
C ASN A 142 14.86 -6.65 -14.34
N GLY A 143 14.52 -7.66 -13.54
CA GLY A 143 13.15 -8.03 -13.22
C GLY A 143 12.37 -8.72 -14.35
N THR A 144 12.98 -8.96 -15.51
CA THR A 144 12.35 -9.65 -16.65
C THR A 144 12.90 -11.07 -16.75
N GLU A 145 12.02 -12.07 -16.93
CA GLU A 145 12.45 -13.46 -17.09
C GLU A 145 13.18 -13.65 -18.41
N GLU A 146 14.40 -14.17 -18.35
CA GLU A 146 15.26 -14.44 -19.50
C GLU A 146 15.28 -15.94 -19.84
N ALA A 147 15.16 -16.79 -18.83
CA ALA A 147 15.15 -18.24 -19.01
C ALA A 147 14.54 -18.97 -17.82
N SER A 148 14.08 -20.19 -18.06
CA SER A 148 13.72 -21.14 -17.02
C SER A 148 14.15 -22.56 -17.37
N GLY A 149 14.24 -23.41 -16.34
CA GLY A 149 14.64 -24.80 -16.45
C GLY A 149 13.90 -25.70 -15.47
N ASP A 150 13.57 -26.91 -15.91
CA ASP A 150 12.90 -27.89 -15.06
C ASP A 150 13.83 -28.37 -13.94
N ILE A 151 13.35 -28.26 -12.70
CA ILE A 151 14.03 -28.77 -11.50
C ILE A 151 13.14 -29.72 -10.69
N SER A 152 11.89 -29.93 -11.12
CA SER A 152 10.88 -30.74 -10.43
C SER A 152 11.31 -32.19 -10.21
N SER A 153 12.14 -32.74 -11.11
CA SER A 153 12.72 -34.09 -10.98
C SER A 153 13.58 -34.29 -9.74
N LEU A 154 14.04 -33.20 -9.12
CA LEU A 154 14.83 -33.22 -7.91
C LEU A 154 13.99 -32.92 -6.66
N ASN A 155 12.68 -32.73 -6.77
CA ASN A 155 11.80 -32.44 -5.63
C ASN A 155 11.98 -33.46 -4.49
N GLY A 156 12.07 -32.98 -3.25
CA GLY A 156 12.35 -33.79 -2.06
C GLY A 156 13.80 -34.30 -1.93
N THR A 157 14.66 -34.08 -2.92
CA THR A 157 16.11 -34.36 -2.80
C THR A 157 16.77 -33.24 -2.00
N ASP A 158 17.51 -33.63 -0.96
CA ASP A 158 18.32 -32.71 -0.17
C ASP A 158 19.59 -32.30 -0.94
N LEU A 159 19.69 -31.02 -1.28
CA LEU A 159 20.82 -30.41 -1.98
C LEU A 159 21.70 -29.54 -1.08
N ASN A 160 21.63 -29.73 0.25
CA ASN A 160 22.48 -29.06 1.24
C ASN A 160 23.97 -29.22 0.94
N ALA A 161 24.71 -28.11 1.04
CA ALA A 161 26.15 -28.08 0.86
C ALA A 161 26.80 -27.56 2.14
N ALA A 162 27.49 -28.44 2.86
CA ALA A 162 28.28 -28.11 4.04
C ALA A 162 29.55 -27.30 3.66
N ALA A 163 29.34 -26.07 3.21
CA ALA A 163 30.34 -25.19 2.65
C ALA A 163 29.91 -23.72 2.78
N ALA A 164 30.93 -22.86 2.91
CA ALA A 164 30.76 -21.41 2.90
C ALA A 164 30.08 -20.91 1.61
N LEU A 165 29.33 -19.81 1.74
CA LEU A 165 28.84 -19.03 0.62
C LEU A 165 29.87 -17.98 0.23
N PHE A 166 30.10 -17.84 -1.06
CA PHE A 166 31.04 -16.88 -1.63
C PHE A 166 30.34 -15.95 -2.62
N LEU A 167 30.62 -14.65 -2.55
CA LEU A 167 30.40 -13.70 -3.65
C LEU A 167 31.75 -13.44 -4.31
N SER A 168 31.87 -13.76 -5.60
CA SER A 168 33.16 -14.01 -6.27
C SER A 168 33.93 -15.21 -5.68
N TYR A 169 34.71 -15.95 -6.48
CA TYR A 169 35.35 -17.19 -6.02
C TYR A 169 36.69 -17.50 -6.68
N SER A 170 37.56 -18.20 -5.93
CA SER A 170 39.01 -18.24 -6.08
C SER A 170 39.61 -18.78 -7.38
N SER A 171 38.79 -19.36 -8.27
CA SER A 171 39.22 -19.85 -9.58
C SER A 171 38.75 -18.98 -10.74
N SER A 172 37.80 -18.05 -10.51
CA SER A 172 37.19 -17.19 -11.53
C SER A 172 36.48 -16.01 -10.84
N PHE A 173 37.25 -14.98 -10.50
CA PHE A 173 36.79 -13.84 -9.72
C PHE A 173 35.89 -12.89 -10.54
N TRP A 174 34.98 -12.23 -9.85
CA TRP A 174 34.15 -11.17 -10.42
C TRP A 174 34.98 -9.89 -10.62
N ASN A 175 34.88 -9.29 -11.80
CA ASN A 175 35.46 -7.98 -12.10
C ASN A 175 34.35 -6.94 -12.29
N GLY A 176 34.19 -6.04 -11.33
CA GLY A 176 33.14 -5.03 -11.32
C GLY A 176 32.52 -4.85 -9.93
N LYS A 177 31.39 -4.15 -9.89
CA LYS A 177 30.70 -3.81 -8.64
C LYS A 177 29.54 -4.78 -8.36
N ILE A 178 29.30 -5.07 -7.08
CA ILE A 178 28.13 -5.82 -6.58
C ILE A 178 27.50 -5.01 -5.43
N ASP A 179 26.18 -4.95 -5.42
CA ASP A 179 25.39 -4.25 -4.41
C ASP A 179 24.05 -4.97 -4.18
N GLN A 180 23.41 -4.73 -3.02
CA GLN A 180 22.05 -5.19 -2.68
C GLN A 180 21.84 -6.70 -2.89
N THR A 181 22.78 -7.50 -2.39
CA THR A 181 22.67 -8.96 -2.40
C THR A 181 21.61 -9.42 -1.42
N ARG A 182 20.65 -10.21 -1.89
CA ARG A 182 19.52 -10.73 -1.11
C ARG A 182 19.31 -12.21 -1.35
N ILE A 183 18.93 -12.91 -0.30
CA ILE A 183 18.66 -14.33 -0.28
C ILE A 183 17.33 -14.57 0.41
N TYR A 184 16.46 -15.38 -0.19
CA TYR A 184 15.17 -15.77 0.37
C TYR A 184 15.09 -17.29 0.45
N ASN A 185 14.53 -17.80 1.54
CA ASN A 185 14.22 -19.22 1.74
C ASN A 185 12.90 -19.65 1.06
N ARG A 186 12.56 -19.00 -0.05
CA ARG A 186 11.40 -19.29 -0.88
C ARG A 186 11.65 -18.87 -2.32
N ALA A 187 10.91 -19.45 -3.26
CA ALA A 187 10.83 -18.92 -4.61
C ALA A 187 10.05 -17.60 -4.59
N LEU A 188 10.63 -16.55 -5.17
CA LEU A 188 9.89 -15.34 -5.51
C LEU A 188 9.10 -15.61 -6.80
N SER A 189 7.85 -15.16 -6.84
CA SER A 189 7.07 -15.10 -8.06
C SER A 189 7.63 -14.04 -9.03
N PRO A 190 7.31 -14.11 -10.33
CA PRO A 190 7.75 -13.10 -11.31
C PRO A 190 7.44 -11.65 -10.87
N VAL A 191 6.26 -11.42 -10.27
CA VAL A 191 5.85 -10.10 -9.77
C VAL A 191 6.70 -9.65 -8.58
N GLU A 192 7.06 -10.57 -7.69
CA GLU A 192 7.94 -10.27 -6.55
C GLU A 192 9.37 -9.96 -7.00
N VAL A 193 9.89 -10.70 -7.98
CA VAL A 193 11.21 -10.43 -8.57
C VAL A 193 11.21 -9.05 -9.26
N ARG A 194 10.13 -8.71 -9.95
CA ARG A 194 10.02 -7.41 -10.61
C ARG A 194 9.81 -6.26 -9.62
N THR A 195 9.03 -6.48 -8.56
CA THR A 195 8.91 -5.54 -7.44
C THR A 195 10.27 -5.33 -6.77
N LEU A 196 11.07 -6.38 -6.61
CA LEU A 196 12.42 -6.28 -6.06
C LEU A 196 13.38 -5.49 -6.98
N TYR A 197 13.21 -5.58 -8.29
CA TYR A 197 13.93 -4.74 -9.26
C TYR A 197 13.50 -3.28 -9.20
N ASP A 198 12.19 -3.02 -9.09
CA ASP A 198 11.62 -1.67 -9.06
C ASP A 198 11.74 -1.03 -7.64
N SER A 199 12.07 -1.81 -6.61
CA SER A 199 12.22 -1.33 -5.23
C SER A 199 13.46 -0.44 -5.06
N ALA A 200 13.30 0.66 -4.31
CA ALA A 200 14.41 1.48 -3.85
C ALA A 200 14.44 1.53 -2.31
N PRO A 201 15.61 1.67 -1.70
CA PRO A 201 15.73 1.87 -0.25
C PRO A 201 14.97 3.12 0.23
N GLY A 202 14.66 3.16 1.53
CA GLY A 202 14.09 4.35 2.14
C GLY A 202 15.06 5.55 2.15
N PRO A 203 14.58 6.72 2.58
CA PRO A 203 15.42 7.90 2.77
C PRO A 203 16.55 7.67 3.78
N VAL A 204 17.59 8.51 3.72
CA VAL A 204 18.64 8.61 4.73
C VAL A 204 18.32 9.64 5.82
N VAL A 205 17.42 10.59 5.53
CA VAL A 205 16.80 11.50 6.51
C VAL A 205 15.30 11.54 6.23
N TYR A 206 14.49 11.34 7.25
CA TYR A 206 13.05 11.45 7.14
C TYR A 206 12.42 12.11 8.38
N TYR A 207 12.03 13.37 8.23
CA TYR A 207 11.24 14.09 9.21
C TYR A 207 9.78 14.13 8.75
N ASN A 208 8.97 13.22 9.29
CA ASN A 208 7.52 13.22 9.03
C ASN A 208 6.76 14.29 9.82
N LEU A 209 7.37 14.88 10.86
CA LEU A 209 6.83 15.97 11.65
C LEU A 209 5.47 15.67 12.32
N ASP A 210 5.25 14.40 12.69
CA ASP A 210 4.03 13.93 13.32
C ASP A 210 4.09 13.85 14.85
N GLU A 211 5.15 14.34 15.50
CA GLU A 211 5.30 14.28 16.95
C GLU A 211 4.25 15.12 17.70
N ASN A 212 3.62 16.08 17.01
CA ASN A 212 2.52 16.95 17.50
C ASN A 212 2.85 17.82 18.73
N THR A 213 3.99 17.61 19.39
CA THR A 213 4.36 18.21 20.66
C THR A 213 5.89 18.15 20.85
N GLY A 214 6.45 19.08 21.63
CA GLY A 214 7.89 19.13 21.93
C GLY A 214 8.56 20.41 21.43
N THR A 215 9.76 20.73 21.94
CA THR A 215 10.48 21.98 21.61
C THR A 215 12.00 21.79 21.53
N ALA A 216 12.48 20.54 21.49
CA ALA A 216 13.91 20.25 21.64
C ALA A 216 14.47 19.46 20.47
N SER A 217 13.68 18.57 19.86
CA SER A 217 14.15 17.70 18.79
C SER A 217 13.02 17.22 17.89
N VAL A 218 13.35 16.97 16.64
CA VAL A 218 12.52 16.29 15.64
C VAL A 218 13.17 14.94 15.30
N ASN A 219 12.41 13.86 15.34
CA ASN A 219 12.94 12.52 15.16
C ASN A 219 13.18 12.19 13.69
N ASP A 220 14.33 11.57 13.42
CA ASP A 220 14.61 10.96 12.12
C ASP A 220 13.97 9.57 12.03
N THR A 221 12.85 9.50 11.31
CA THR A 221 12.10 8.25 11.07
C THR A 221 12.73 7.35 10.00
N SER A 222 13.85 7.76 9.39
CA SER A 222 14.58 6.94 8.41
C SER A 222 15.31 5.74 9.04
N GLY A 223 15.54 5.79 10.36
CA GLY A 223 16.31 4.81 11.11
C GLY A 223 17.83 5.06 11.12
N ASN A 224 18.31 6.17 10.57
CA ASN A 224 19.74 6.52 10.52
C ASN A 224 20.20 7.48 11.63
N ALA A 225 19.31 7.80 12.58
CA ALA A 225 19.60 8.58 13.78
C ALA A 225 20.06 10.03 13.53
N ASN A 226 19.65 10.66 12.41
CA ASN A 226 19.88 12.09 12.12
C ASN A 226 18.84 12.99 12.83
N THR A 227 18.61 12.77 14.12
CA THR A 227 17.61 13.54 14.90
C THR A 227 17.99 15.02 14.89
N ALA A 228 17.11 15.86 14.37
CA ALA A 228 17.36 17.30 14.27
C ALA A 228 17.00 18.01 15.57
N THR A 229 17.69 19.10 15.86
CA THR A 229 17.39 20.02 16.97
C THR A 229 16.51 21.15 16.47
N MET A 230 15.42 21.47 17.16
CA MET A 230 14.66 22.70 16.89
C MET A 230 15.46 23.89 17.44
N THR A 231 15.83 24.83 16.58
CA THR A 231 16.64 26.02 16.92
C THR A 231 15.84 27.31 16.68
N GLY A 232 16.44 28.48 16.91
CA GLY A 232 15.75 29.76 16.79
C GLY A 232 14.76 30.04 17.93
N SER A 233 13.67 30.70 17.59
CA SER A 233 12.60 31.07 18.52
C SER A 233 11.48 30.02 18.63
N MET A 234 11.63 28.87 17.96
CA MET A 234 10.69 27.75 17.98
C MET A 234 10.24 27.29 19.38
N THR A 235 8.96 26.99 19.48
CA THR A 235 8.23 26.56 20.67
C THR A 235 7.25 25.44 20.36
N SER A 236 6.50 24.98 21.37
CA SER A 236 5.49 23.95 21.17
C SER A 236 4.26 24.44 20.40
N ALA A 237 4.13 25.76 20.22
CA ALA A 237 3.03 26.37 19.47
C ALA A 237 3.21 26.24 17.95
N ASP A 238 4.43 25.94 17.51
CA ASP A 238 4.80 25.87 16.09
C ASP A 238 4.44 24.51 15.47
N TRP A 239 4.02 23.54 16.28
CA TRP A 239 3.34 22.35 15.79
C TRP A 239 1.93 22.70 15.31
N VAL A 240 1.73 22.60 14.00
CA VAL A 240 0.47 22.94 13.32
C VAL A 240 -0.02 21.76 12.49
N PRO A 241 -1.31 21.73 12.08
CA PRO A 241 -1.78 20.73 11.14
C PRO A 241 -0.98 20.77 9.83
N GLY A 242 -0.42 19.63 9.45
CA GLY A 242 0.39 19.47 8.24
C GLY A 242 -0.43 19.23 6.99
N LYS A 243 0.26 18.98 5.89
CA LYS A 243 -0.35 18.42 4.68
C LYS A 243 -0.88 17.02 4.97
N TYR A 244 -0.09 16.25 5.70
CA TYR A 244 -0.45 14.94 6.26
C TYR A 244 -0.10 14.95 7.74
N GLY A 245 -1.07 14.60 8.60
CA GLY A 245 -0.82 14.63 10.05
C GLY A 245 -0.46 16.03 10.55
N SER A 246 0.74 16.18 11.10
CA SER A 246 1.24 17.44 11.66
C SER A 246 2.52 17.93 10.98
N ALA A 247 2.84 19.19 11.21
CA ALA A 247 3.96 19.89 10.59
C ALA A 247 4.50 20.98 11.51
N LEU A 248 5.58 21.63 11.09
CA LEU A 248 6.17 22.77 11.81
C LEU A 248 5.97 24.07 11.03
N ASP A 249 5.56 25.09 11.77
CA ASP A 249 5.42 26.47 11.32
C ASP A 249 6.73 27.23 11.55
N PHE A 250 7.26 27.84 10.48
CA PHE A 250 8.50 28.61 10.47
C PHE A 250 8.15 30.09 10.30
N ASP A 251 8.66 30.91 11.22
CA ASP A 251 8.24 32.30 11.38
C ASP A 251 8.89 33.30 10.41
N GLY A 252 9.88 32.87 9.63
CA GLY A 252 10.64 33.70 8.71
C GLY A 252 11.72 34.56 9.34
N THR A 253 12.06 34.33 10.62
CA THR A 253 13.09 35.08 11.35
C THR A 253 14.33 34.24 11.63
N ASP A 254 14.17 33.13 12.37
CA ASP A 254 15.29 32.31 12.86
C ASP A 254 14.96 30.83 13.10
N ASP A 255 13.74 30.38 12.77
CA ASP A 255 13.32 29.01 13.01
C ASP A 255 14.03 28.02 12.07
N ALA A 256 14.67 26.99 12.64
CA ALA A 256 15.31 25.93 11.86
C ALA A 256 15.29 24.57 12.57
N LEU A 257 15.34 23.50 11.78
CA LEU A 257 15.73 22.17 12.24
C LEU A 257 17.17 21.92 11.86
N THR A 258 18.05 21.74 12.85
CA THR A 258 19.50 21.65 12.64
C THR A 258 20.04 20.27 13.02
N VAL A 259 20.80 19.66 12.11
CA VAL A 259 21.70 18.54 12.41
C VAL A 259 23.13 19.07 12.34
N ALA A 260 23.82 19.06 13.47
CA ALA A 260 25.19 19.56 13.56
C ALA A 260 26.14 18.72 12.70
N THR A 261 27.16 19.37 12.11
CA THR A 261 28.23 18.79 11.26
C THR A 261 28.92 17.56 11.89
N ALA A 262 28.86 17.41 13.21
CA ALA A 262 29.42 16.24 13.90
C ALA A 262 28.51 14.99 13.83
N SER A 263 27.32 15.08 13.24
CA SER A 263 26.24 14.09 13.35
C SER A 263 25.43 13.93 12.05
N ASP A 264 25.86 14.53 10.95
CA ASP A 264 25.15 14.59 9.67
C ASP A 264 25.85 13.77 8.56
N SER A 265 26.67 12.78 8.93
CA SER A 265 27.44 11.94 8.00
C SER A 265 26.61 11.20 6.91
N TYR A 266 25.28 11.15 7.06
CA TYR A 266 24.36 10.57 6.10
C TYR A 266 23.89 11.55 5.00
N VAL A 267 24.13 12.84 5.18
CA VAL A 267 23.82 13.93 4.24
C VAL A 267 25.06 14.71 3.79
N ASP A 268 26.25 14.23 4.20
CA ASP A 268 27.57 14.62 3.69
C ASP A 268 27.86 13.89 2.37
N PHE A 269 27.40 14.47 1.27
CA PHE A 269 27.63 13.91 -0.07
C PHE A 269 28.96 14.41 -0.67
N ASN A 270 29.66 13.56 -1.42
CA ASN A 270 30.93 13.88 -2.08
C ASN A 270 30.92 13.56 -3.60
N GLY A 271 31.92 14.07 -4.34
CA GLY A 271 31.95 14.42 -5.78
C GLY A 271 31.66 13.36 -6.84
N SER A 272 31.07 12.23 -6.48
CA SER A 272 30.49 11.26 -7.41
C SER A 272 29.14 10.68 -6.96
N GLU A 273 28.66 11.06 -5.78
CA GLU A 273 27.46 10.50 -5.16
C GLU A 273 26.20 11.16 -5.74
N ALA A 274 25.25 10.31 -6.13
CA ALA A 274 23.91 10.75 -6.49
C ALA A 274 23.10 10.97 -5.22
N PHE A 275 22.25 11.99 -5.19
CA PHE A 275 21.34 12.22 -4.07
C PHE A 275 20.07 12.94 -4.52
N SER A 276 19.07 12.99 -3.65
CA SER A 276 17.84 13.73 -3.87
C SER A 276 17.24 14.17 -2.56
N GLY A 277 16.42 15.20 -2.58
CA GLY A 277 15.71 15.69 -1.40
C GLY A 277 14.43 16.40 -1.76
N GLY A 278 13.55 16.57 -0.79
CA GLY A 278 12.28 17.28 -0.97
C GLY A 278 11.45 17.37 0.31
N ALA A 279 10.40 18.17 0.24
CA ALA A 279 9.46 18.39 1.33
C ALA A 279 8.09 18.85 0.80
N TRP A 280 7.06 18.73 1.63
CA TRP A 280 5.84 19.51 1.50
C TRP A 280 6.04 20.88 2.14
N VAL A 281 5.69 21.94 1.41
CA VAL A 281 5.81 23.32 1.88
C VAL A 281 4.53 24.09 1.67
N TYR A 282 4.07 24.80 2.70
CA TYR A 282 2.98 25.77 2.65
C TYR A 282 3.59 27.16 2.75
N VAL A 283 3.67 27.86 1.63
CA VAL A 283 4.24 29.21 1.58
C VAL A 283 3.23 30.17 2.19
N LYS A 284 3.51 30.81 3.34
CA LYS A 284 2.60 31.82 3.92
C LYS A 284 2.83 33.19 3.32
N THR A 285 4.09 33.58 3.24
CA THR A 285 4.52 34.88 2.71
C THR A 285 5.65 34.64 1.71
N MET A 286 5.69 35.45 0.66
CA MET A 286 6.82 35.41 -0.27
C MET A 286 8.04 36.11 0.35
N PRO A 287 9.27 35.64 0.04
CA PRO A 287 10.48 36.36 0.41
C PRO A 287 10.45 37.78 -0.15
N GLY A 288 11.16 38.68 0.53
CA GLY A 288 11.39 40.04 0.04
C GLY A 288 12.05 40.03 -1.34
N SER A 289 11.92 41.12 -2.09
CA SER A 289 12.55 41.23 -3.41
C SER A 289 14.06 40.97 -3.34
N GLY A 290 14.53 39.98 -4.10
CA GLY A 290 15.91 39.54 -4.14
C GLY A 290 16.35 38.65 -2.96
N ASN A 291 15.43 38.27 -2.07
CA ASN A 291 15.70 37.33 -0.98
C ASN A 291 15.42 35.88 -1.39
N GLN A 292 16.12 34.96 -0.73
CA GLN A 292 16.10 33.52 -0.93
C GLN A 292 15.82 32.86 0.42
N ASP A 293 14.64 32.26 0.56
CA ASP A 293 14.21 31.56 1.77
C ASP A 293 14.71 30.10 1.75
N GLY A 294 15.43 29.70 2.79
CA GLY A 294 16.01 28.35 2.92
C GLY A 294 14.97 27.28 3.27
N ILE A 295 14.80 26.26 2.43
CA ILE A 295 13.89 25.13 2.72
C ILE A 295 14.67 23.92 3.24
N ILE A 296 15.67 23.48 2.47
CA ILE A 296 16.64 22.44 2.87
C ILE A 296 18.02 22.96 2.48
N THR A 297 18.93 23.12 3.45
CA THR A 297 20.23 23.71 3.21
C THR A 297 21.35 22.92 3.88
N LYS A 298 22.50 22.83 3.20
CA LYS A 298 23.80 22.51 3.79
C LYS A 298 24.79 23.44 3.10
N TYR A 299 24.75 24.70 3.53
CA TYR A 299 25.27 25.82 2.76
C TYR A 299 25.62 27.02 3.65
N ASP A 300 26.79 27.62 3.41
CA ASP A 300 27.23 28.90 3.98
C ASP A 300 27.92 29.74 2.88
N GLU A 301 27.38 30.92 2.58
CA GLU A 301 27.90 31.78 1.52
C GLU A 301 29.12 32.62 1.96
N THR A 302 29.33 32.75 3.28
CA THR A 302 30.39 33.58 3.87
C THR A 302 31.75 32.88 3.92
N SER A 303 31.79 31.58 3.70
CA SER A 303 33.01 30.77 3.63
C SER A 303 33.25 30.17 2.23
N THR A 304 34.33 29.42 2.06
CA THR A 304 34.53 28.61 0.85
C THR A 304 33.71 27.31 0.88
N LEU A 305 33.01 27.03 1.98
CA LEU A 305 32.33 25.78 2.27
C LEU A 305 30.86 25.84 1.79
N ARG A 306 30.66 25.74 0.48
CA ARG A 306 29.33 25.76 -0.17
C ARG A 306 28.93 24.37 -0.63
N GLY A 307 27.79 23.87 -0.14
CA GLY A 307 27.27 22.55 -0.49
C GLY A 307 26.07 22.62 -1.42
N TYR A 308 24.89 22.35 -0.88
CA TYR A 308 23.64 22.33 -1.63
C TYR A 308 22.52 23.07 -0.90
N ARG A 309 21.57 23.61 -1.66
CA ARG A 309 20.40 24.29 -1.10
C ARG A 309 19.18 24.15 -2.00
N LEU A 310 18.03 23.93 -1.38
CA LEU A 310 16.69 24.04 -1.96
C LEU A 310 16.02 25.27 -1.34
N ILE A 311 15.57 26.20 -2.18
CA ILE A 311 15.13 27.54 -1.77
C ILE A 311 13.83 27.96 -2.47
N LEU A 312 13.14 28.92 -1.85
CA LEU A 312 12.09 29.73 -2.47
C LEU A 312 12.67 31.14 -2.72
N GLU A 313 12.56 31.65 -3.94
CA GLU A 313 13.08 32.97 -4.30
C GLU A 313 12.00 33.90 -4.89
N ASN A 314 12.28 35.21 -4.81
CA ASN A 314 11.48 36.28 -5.40
C ASN A 314 12.41 37.26 -6.15
N ASP A 315 12.81 36.87 -7.35
CA ASP A 315 13.78 37.61 -8.16
C ASP A 315 13.19 38.88 -8.80
N ASP A 316 11.88 38.89 -9.08
CA ASP A 316 11.21 39.94 -9.87
C ASP A 316 10.45 40.97 -9.03
N ALA A 317 10.53 40.89 -7.69
CA ALA A 317 9.83 41.78 -6.75
C ALA A 317 8.30 41.70 -6.82
N ASP A 318 7.76 40.58 -7.31
CA ASP A 318 6.34 40.37 -7.53
C ASP A 318 5.68 39.66 -6.34
N THR A 319 4.35 39.48 -6.40
CA THR A 319 3.57 38.79 -5.36
C THR A 319 3.66 37.26 -5.45
N THR A 320 4.49 36.78 -6.35
CA THR A 320 4.69 35.39 -6.76
C THR A 320 6.19 35.08 -6.75
N GLY A 321 6.55 33.79 -6.70
CA GLY A 321 7.94 33.36 -6.65
C GLY A 321 8.16 32.06 -7.40
N ASN A 322 9.34 31.49 -7.23
CA ASN A 322 9.71 30.20 -7.82
C ASN A 322 10.65 29.41 -6.91
N PHE A 323 10.63 28.08 -7.06
CA PHE A 323 11.58 27.22 -6.37
C PHE A 323 12.89 27.12 -7.17
N GLN A 324 14.01 27.00 -6.47
CA GLN A 324 15.34 26.79 -7.04
C GLN A 324 16.13 25.78 -6.21
N VAL A 325 16.97 25.00 -6.87
CA VAL A 325 17.99 24.17 -6.23
C VAL A 325 19.37 24.47 -6.82
N ASP A 326 20.35 24.60 -5.94
CA ASP A 326 21.76 24.85 -6.28
C ASP A 326 22.66 23.75 -5.69
N ILE A 327 23.67 23.33 -6.47
CA ILE A 327 24.77 22.48 -6.00
C ILE A 327 26.08 23.16 -6.38
N TYR A 328 26.95 23.33 -5.38
CA TYR A 328 28.24 23.98 -5.51
C TYR A 328 29.38 22.97 -5.53
N ASP A 329 30.40 23.33 -6.31
CA ASP A 329 31.72 22.71 -6.37
C ASP A 329 32.70 23.76 -5.85
N GLU A 330 33.24 23.52 -4.65
CA GLU A 330 34.22 24.38 -3.99
C GLU A 330 35.55 24.36 -4.75
N SER A 331 35.99 23.19 -5.23
CA SER A 331 37.32 23.05 -5.83
C SER A 331 37.46 23.79 -7.16
N ALA A 332 36.37 23.90 -7.91
CA ALA A 332 36.28 24.63 -9.16
C ALA A 332 35.67 26.04 -9.04
N ASP A 333 35.11 26.39 -7.87
CA ASP A 333 34.31 27.61 -7.66
C ASP A 333 33.20 27.72 -8.71
N GLN A 334 32.40 26.65 -8.84
CA GLN A 334 31.33 26.52 -9.83
C GLN A 334 30.02 26.08 -9.19
N THR A 335 28.92 26.39 -9.87
CA THR A 335 27.57 26.00 -9.46
C THR A 335 26.83 25.41 -10.63
N ILE A 336 25.96 24.44 -10.34
CA ILE A 336 24.88 24.04 -11.23
C ILE A 336 23.55 24.35 -10.53
N THR A 337 22.62 24.92 -11.29
CA THR A 337 21.34 25.43 -10.79
C THR A 337 20.19 24.85 -11.60
N ALA A 338 19.11 24.47 -10.94
CA ALA A 338 17.84 24.16 -11.57
C ALA A 338 16.71 25.01 -10.95
N THR A 339 16.09 25.83 -11.78
CA THR A 339 15.08 26.83 -11.36
C THR A 339 13.75 26.53 -12.04
N GLY A 340 12.65 26.66 -11.31
CA GLY A 340 11.30 26.61 -11.87
C GLY A 340 10.99 27.83 -12.74
N ALA A 341 9.85 27.82 -13.45
CA ALA A 341 9.42 29.01 -14.16
C ALA A 341 9.05 30.14 -13.19
N ASN A 342 9.37 31.38 -13.55
CA ASN A 342 9.05 32.58 -12.77
C ASN A 342 7.54 32.63 -12.48
N ASP A 343 7.20 33.17 -11.30
CA ASP A 343 5.83 33.47 -10.87
C ASP A 343 4.87 32.26 -10.76
N THR A 344 5.40 31.05 -10.56
CA THR A 344 4.59 29.83 -10.48
C THR A 344 4.19 29.45 -9.06
N VAL A 345 4.86 30.00 -8.05
CA VAL A 345 4.56 29.77 -6.63
C VAL A 345 3.70 30.91 -6.11
N ASN A 346 2.64 30.58 -5.40
CA ASN A 346 1.70 31.53 -4.80
C ASN A 346 1.69 31.36 -3.27
N PRO A 347 1.51 32.45 -2.50
CA PRO A 347 1.31 32.34 -1.07
C PRO A 347 -0.01 31.61 -0.74
N ASN A 348 -0.11 31.13 0.49
CA ASN A 348 -1.22 30.37 1.06
C ASN A 348 -1.55 29.06 0.33
N THR A 349 -0.56 28.44 -0.32
CA THR A 349 -0.72 27.23 -1.13
C THR A 349 0.30 26.17 -0.74
N TRP A 350 -0.15 24.91 -0.66
CA TRP A 350 0.71 23.74 -0.46
C TRP A 350 1.37 23.33 -1.78
N TYR A 351 2.68 23.08 -1.73
CA TYR A 351 3.48 22.52 -2.82
C TYR A 351 4.31 21.36 -2.30
N HIS A 352 4.46 20.31 -3.09
CA HIS A 352 5.53 19.35 -2.88
C HIS A 352 6.69 19.71 -3.79
N VAL A 353 7.85 19.99 -3.21
CA VAL A 353 9.05 20.40 -3.93
C VAL A 353 10.13 19.35 -3.71
N ALA A 354 10.74 18.88 -4.79
CA ALA A 354 11.79 17.86 -4.75
C ALA A 354 12.85 18.12 -5.82
N PHE A 355 14.05 17.60 -5.60
CA PHE A 355 15.14 17.66 -6.58
C PHE A 355 15.89 16.34 -6.67
N THR A 356 16.57 16.11 -7.79
CA THR A 356 17.47 14.95 -7.97
C THR A 356 18.78 15.38 -8.57
N PHE A 357 19.87 14.84 -8.04
CA PHE A 357 21.23 14.98 -8.57
C PHE A 357 21.82 13.61 -8.89
N ASN A 358 22.23 13.40 -10.14
CA ASN A 358 22.73 12.11 -10.62
C ASN A 358 24.17 11.78 -10.20
N GLY A 359 24.90 12.74 -9.59
CA GLY A 359 26.32 12.59 -9.29
C GLY A 359 27.22 12.65 -10.54
N GLY A 360 28.54 12.66 -10.32
CA GLY A 360 29.55 12.59 -11.38
C GLY A 360 30.39 13.87 -11.54
N THR A 361 31.60 13.71 -12.12
CA THR A 361 32.63 14.75 -12.14
C THR A 361 32.55 15.73 -13.33
N ALA A 362 31.41 15.82 -14.00
CA ALA A 362 31.25 16.67 -15.18
C ALA A 362 29.79 17.08 -15.31
N GLY A 363 29.43 18.25 -14.77
CA GLY A 363 28.05 18.77 -14.69
C GLY A 363 27.34 18.85 -16.04
N ALA A 364 26.81 17.73 -16.53
CA ALA A 364 26.12 17.60 -17.78
C ALA A 364 24.72 18.22 -17.67
N ALA A 365 24.15 18.57 -18.83
CA ALA A 365 22.77 19.06 -18.85
C ALA A 365 21.82 17.97 -18.34
N GLY A 366 21.00 18.30 -17.34
CA GLY A 366 20.07 17.35 -16.73
C GLY A 366 20.62 16.50 -15.59
N ASP A 367 21.81 16.80 -15.09
CA ASP A 367 22.36 16.16 -13.89
C ASP A 367 21.63 16.59 -12.62
N LEU A 368 21.16 17.83 -12.56
CA LEU A 368 20.33 18.39 -11.50
C LEU A 368 18.95 18.74 -12.06
N LYS A 369 17.90 18.23 -11.41
CA LYS A 369 16.50 18.43 -11.80
C LYS A 369 15.68 18.88 -10.61
N LEU A 370 14.72 19.75 -10.86
CA LEU A 370 13.76 20.29 -9.90
C LEU A 370 12.34 19.88 -10.29
N TYR A 371 11.57 19.46 -9.29
CA TYR A 371 10.20 18.99 -9.43
C TYR A 371 9.27 19.76 -8.50
N THR A 372 8.16 20.25 -9.03
CA THR A 372 7.09 20.88 -8.25
C THR A 372 5.80 20.10 -8.45
N ASN A 373 5.15 19.67 -7.38
CA ASN A 373 4.01 18.74 -7.38
C ASN A 373 4.28 17.51 -8.26
N SER A 374 5.52 17.01 -8.20
CA SER A 374 6.03 15.88 -8.98
C SER A 374 5.98 16.07 -10.49
N VAL A 375 5.97 17.32 -10.98
CA VAL A 375 6.20 17.67 -12.38
C VAL A 375 7.60 18.25 -12.49
N LEU A 376 8.39 17.82 -13.49
CA LEU A 376 9.70 18.42 -13.78
C LEU A 376 9.51 19.90 -14.18
N THR A 377 9.99 20.82 -13.35
CA THR A 377 9.85 22.27 -13.57
C THR A 377 11.17 22.95 -13.90
N GLY A 378 12.31 22.35 -13.56
CA GLY A 378 13.63 22.93 -13.80
C GLY A 378 14.71 21.88 -14.01
N SER A 379 15.78 22.24 -14.73
CA SER A 379 16.94 21.39 -15.00
C SER A 379 18.17 22.24 -15.27
N ASN A 380 19.35 21.79 -14.84
CA ASN A 380 20.59 22.51 -15.09
C ASN A 380 21.03 22.43 -16.58
N SER A 381 21.73 23.49 -17.02
CA SER A 381 22.50 23.49 -18.26
C SER A 381 23.86 22.82 -18.07
N SER A 382 24.50 22.40 -19.16
CA SER A 382 25.84 21.82 -19.12
C SER A 382 26.88 22.83 -18.62
N ASN A 383 27.59 22.49 -17.54
CA ASN A 383 28.76 23.20 -17.04
C ASN A 383 29.95 22.24 -16.94
N ALA A 384 30.82 22.27 -17.96
CA ALA A 384 31.99 21.39 -18.03
C ALA A 384 33.09 21.74 -17.00
N SER A 385 32.98 22.89 -16.33
CA SER A 385 33.91 23.30 -15.27
C SER A 385 33.50 22.76 -13.90
N PHE A 386 32.27 22.23 -13.76
CA PHE A 386 31.79 21.58 -12.54
C PHE A 386 32.34 20.15 -12.49
N LEU A 387 33.18 19.89 -11.49
CA LEU A 387 33.92 18.66 -11.20
C LEU A 387 33.29 17.80 -10.09
N GLY A 388 32.28 18.29 -9.37
CA GLY A 388 31.50 17.53 -8.39
C GLY A 388 31.29 18.30 -7.08
N LEU A 389 30.32 17.87 -6.26
CA LEU A 389 30.12 18.40 -4.91
C LEU A 389 31.26 17.92 -3.98
N GLU A 390 31.92 18.81 -3.25
CA GLU A 390 32.82 18.40 -2.16
C GLU A 390 32.08 18.31 -0.81
N ASP A 391 32.66 17.54 0.12
CA ASP A 391 32.17 17.46 1.50
C ASP A 391 32.28 18.84 2.18
N VAL A 392 31.20 19.27 2.82
CA VAL A 392 31.06 20.63 3.33
C VAL A 392 30.84 20.59 4.83
N ALA A 393 31.80 21.14 5.56
CA ALA A 393 31.80 21.17 7.02
C ALA A 393 30.90 22.30 7.58
N VAL A 394 29.62 22.27 7.22
CA VAL A 394 28.54 23.15 7.68
C VAL A 394 27.33 22.33 8.10
N ASP A 395 26.46 22.88 8.94
CA ASP A 395 25.31 22.13 9.46
C ASP A 395 24.25 21.88 8.38
N PHE A 396 23.55 20.74 8.48
CA PHE A 396 22.36 20.48 7.68
C PHE A 396 21.14 21.11 8.35
N ASN A 397 20.44 21.98 7.63
CA ASN A 397 19.31 22.74 8.12
C ASN A 397 18.04 22.55 7.27
N VAL A 398 16.89 22.64 7.93
CA VAL A 398 15.57 22.76 7.30
C VAL A 398 14.91 24.03 7.82
N GLY A 399 14.41 24.88 6.92
CA GLY A 399 13.73 26.13 7.24
C GLY A 399 14.61 27.37 7.37
N ASP A 400 15.94 27.21 7.43
CA ASP A 400 16.91 28.32 7.42
C ASP A 400 18.27 27.87 6.84
N TYR A 401 19.22 28.80 6.77
CA TYR A 401 20.63 28.59 6.47
C TYR A 401 21.43 28.25 7.75
N ASP A 402 22.72 27.92 7.59
CA ASP A 402 23.62 27.76 8.75
C ASP A 402 23.65 29.07 9.56
N ALA A 403 23.60 28.99 10.89
CA ALA A 403 23.59 30.15 11.77
C ALA A 403 24.84 31.05 11.65
N THR A 404 25.88 30.57 10.98
CA THR A 404 27.07 31.35 10.65
C THR A 404 26.98 32.11 9.33
N ASP A 405 25.99 31.81 8.48
CA ASP A 405 25.70 32.57 7.26
C ASP A 405 25.11 33.94 7.62
N ALA A 406 25.83 35.00 7.28
CA ALA A 406 25.45 36.39 7.54
C ALA A 406 25.07 37.14 6.27
N VAL A 407 24.77 36.43 5.17
CA VAL A 407 24.36 37.04 3.90
C VAL A 407 22.93 37.56 3.99
N ALA A 408 22.77 38.86 3.79
CA ALA A 408 21.51 39.57 4.08
C ALA A 408 20.31 39.17 3.20
N ASN A 409 20.55 38.53 2.04
CA ASN A 409 19.51 38.04 1.13
C ASN A 409 19.22 36.54 1.29
N ASN A 410 19.98 35.81 2.11
CA ASN A 410 19.64 34.46 2.53
C ASN A 410 18.80 34.58 3.81
N THR A 411 17.53 34.18 3.74
CA THR A 411 16.55 34.39 4.82
C THR A 411 15.89 33.09 5.27
N ALA A 412 15.34 33.10 6.48
CA ALA A 412 14.56 31.98 7.01
C ALA A 412 13.21 31.87 6.29
N PHE A 413 12.73 30.64 6.11
CA PHE A 413 11.48 30.35 5.42
C PHE A 413 10.26 30.83 6.20
N THR A 414 9.35 31.54 5.53
CA THR A 414 8.08 31.97 6.13
C THR A 414 6.92 31.06 5.71
N GLY A 415 6.65 29.99 6.46
CA GLY A 415 5.62 29.03 6.09
C GLY A 415 5.59 27.75 6.92
N VAL A 416 4.82 26.77 6.48
CA VAL A 416 4.77 25.45 7.14
C VAL A 416 5.57 24.45 6.31
N ILE A 417 6.47 23.67 6.92
CA ILE A 417 7.19 22.58 6.26
C ILE A 417 6.73 21.26 6.87
N ASP A 418 6.48 20.29 6.00
CA ASP A 418 6.00 18.95 6.32
C ASP A 418 6.81 17.91 5.51
N ASP A 419 6.94 16.71 6.05
CA ASP A 419 7.34 15.51 5.31
C ASP A 419 8.69 15.60 4.55
N VAL A 420 9.74 16.03 5.26
CA VAL A 420 11.09 16.26 4.71
C VAL A 420 11.82 14.94 4.49
N ARG A 421 12.33 14.72 3.28
CA ARG A 421 13.07 13.51 2.93
C ARG A 421 14.36 13.81 2.17
N VAL A 422 15.43 13.09 2.50
CA VAL A 422 16.71 13.09 1.76
C VAL A 422 17.13 11.66 1.47
N TYR A 423 17.66 11.41 0.26
CA TYR A 423 18.10 10.11 -0.22
C TYR A 423 19.53 10.20 -0.73
N ASN A 424 20.35 9.19 -0.45
CA ASN A 424 21.70 9.04 -0.98
C ASN A 424 21.73 8.38 -2.38
N TYR A 425 20.69 8.62 -3.17
CA TYR A 425 20.61 8.25 -4.58
C TYR A 425 19.66 9.21 -5.30
N ALA A 426 19.81 9.34 -6.63
CA ALA A 426 18.86 10.07 -7.46
C ALA A 426 17.54 9.29 -7.56
N ARG A 427 16.45 9.83 -6.99
CA ARG A 427 15.11 9.25 -7.17
C ARG A 427 14.61 9.43 -8.60
N THR A 428 13.76 8.49 -9.04
CA THR A 428 13.05 8.61 -10.31
C THR A 428 11.79 9.48 -10.17
N GLN A 429 11.25 9.98 -11.27
CA GLN A 429 9.99 10.76 -11.25
C GLN A 429 8.85 9.99 -10.55
N LYS A 430 8.68 8.70 -10.86
CA LYS A 430 7.68 7.83 -10.22
C LYS A 430 7.84 7.83 -8.70
N GLN A 431 9.07 7.70 -8.25
CA GLN A 431 9.43 7.67 -6.85
C GLN A 431 9.23 9.02 -6.14
N ILE A 432 9.41 10.15 -6.84
CA ILE A 432 9.06 11.48 -6.32
C ILE A 432 7.53 11.64 -6.21
N VAL A 433 6.75 10.99 -7.07
CA VAL A 433 5.29 10.90 -6.91
C VAL A 433 4.91 10.04 -5.70
N GLU A 434 5.69 9.01 -5.34
CA GLU A 434 5.44 8.26 -4.09
C GLU A 434 5.60 9.18 -2.87
N ASP A 435 6.62 10.05 -2.85
CA ASP A 435 6.88 11.01 -1.76
C ASP A 435 5.82 12.11 -1.69
N LEU A 436 5.34 12.60 -2.84
CA LEU A 436 4.20 13.53 -2.90
C LEU A 436 3.01 13.00 -2.10
N ASN A 437 2.76 11.69 -2.12
CA ASN A 437 1.63 11.13 -1.39
C ASN A 437 1.97 10.75 0.05
N ALA A 438 3.12 11.18 0.59
CA ALA A 438 3.60 10.87 1.94
C ALA A 438 3.68 9.36 2.24
N GLY A 439 3.95 8.54 1.23
CA GLY A 439 3.85 7.08 1.34
C GLY A 439 2.44 6.56 1.63
N HIS A 440 1.42 7.43 1.72
CA HIS A 440 0.03 7.06 1.78
C HIS A 440 -0.46 6.64 0.39
N PRO A 441 -1.07 5.46 0.25
CA PRO A 441 -1.84 5.16 -0.94
C PRO A 441 -3.08 6.06 -0.92
N ALA A 442 -3.11 7.11 -1.75
CA ALA A 442 -4.37 7.75 -2.11
C ALA A 442 -5.28 6.65 -2.69
N GLY A 443 -6.42 6.42 -2.04
CA GLY A 443 -7.32 5.26 -2.18
C GLY A 443 -7.13 4.39 -3.44
N GLY A 444 -6.54 3.20 -3.28
CA GLY A 444 -6.61 2.14 -4.32
C GLY A 444 -5.32 1.45 -4.77
N SER A 445 -4.13 1.83 -4.28
CA SER A 445 -2.83 1.12 -4.40
C SER A 445 -1.99 1.30 -5.70
N PRO A 446 -0.74 0.78 -5.73
CA PRO A 446 0.51 1.51 -5.97
C PRO A 446 0.82 1.67 -7.46
N VAL A 447 0.45 2.83 -7.99
CA VAL A 447 1.11 3.46 -9.13
C VAL A 447 1.17 4.94 -8.77
N GLY A 448 2.30 5.61 -9.01
CA GLY A 448 2.41 7.05 -8.75
C GLY A 448 1.18 7.77 -9.28
N SER A 449 0.57 8.62 -8.46
CA SER A 449 -0.72 9.24 -8.71
C SER A 449 -0.84 9.76 -10.14
N GLN A 450 -1.81 9.21 -10.86
CA GLN A 450 -2.36 9.82 -12.07
C GLN A 450 -2.58 11.32 -11.88
N VAL A 451 -2.14 12.13 -12.84
CA VAL A 451 -2.48 13.56 -12.87
C VAL A 451 -3.97 13.72 -13.21
N LEU A 452 -4.47 12.84 -14.08
CA LEU A 452 -5.86 12.78 -14.50
C LEU A 452 -6.38 11.34 -14.40
N HIS A 453 -7.55 11.16 -13.78
CA HIS A 453 -8.32 9.92 -13.79
C HIS A 453 -9.80 10.21 -13.88
N PHE A 454 -10.35 10.00 -15.07
CA PHE A 454 -11.78 9.98 -15.32
C PHE A 454 -12.27 8.55 -15.17
N GLN A 455 -12.89 8.28 -14.02
CA GLN A 455 -13.51 7.01 -13.71
C GLN A 455 -14.84 6.80 -14.44
N PHE A 456 -15.47 7.88 -14.94
CA PHE A 456 -16.80 7.85 -15.54
C PHE A 456 -17.85 7.11 -14.67
N ASN A 457 -17.76 7.33 -13.36
CA ASN A 457 -18.64 6.72 -12.37
C ASN A 457 -19.81 7.62 -11.93
N GLU A 458 -19.84 8.88 -12.38
CA GLU A 458 -20.89 9.83 -12.07
C GLU A 458 -22.26 9.33 -12.54
N GLY A 459 -22.32 8.80 -13.77
CA GLY A 459 -23.53 8.18 -14.32
C GLY A 459 -24.66 9.15 -14.66
N VAL A 460 -24.49 10.45 -14.41
CA VAL A 460 -25.41 11.54 -14.75
C VAL A 460 -24.64 12.85 -14.89
N GLY A 461 -25.24 13.82 -15.58
CA GLY A 461 -24.66 15.16 -15.76
C GLY A 461 -23.75 15.30 -16.98
N ALA A 462 -23.19 16.50 -17.16
CA ALA A 462 -22.41 16.89 -18.35
C ALA A 462 -20.90 17.07 -18.04
N THR A 463 -20.43 16.53 -16.92
CA THR A 463 -19.04 16.69 -16.46
C THR A 463 -18.47 15.36 -16.01
N ALA A 464 -17.23 15.08 -16.42
CA ALA A 464 -16.40 14.01 -15.89
C ALA A 464 -15.45 14.60 -14.84
N ASN A 465 -15.53 14.14 -13.59
CA ASN A 465 -14.68 14.62 -12.52
C ASN A 465 -13.34 13.89 -12.56
N ASN A 466 -12.26 14.65 -12.36
CA ASN A 466 -10.93 14.10 -12.17
C ASN A 466 -10.76 13.64 -10.71
N SER A 467 -10.44 12.35 -10.57
CA SER A 467 -10.07 11.72 -9.29
C SER A 467 -8.57 11.57 -9.09
N GLY A 468 -7.75 12.06 -10.04
CA GLY A 468 -6.29 12.14 -9.94
C GLY A 468 -5.80 13.27 -9.03
N SER A 469 -4.48 13.42 -8.93
CA SER A 469 -3.79 14.26 -7.93
C SER A 469 -4.17 15.74 -7.95
N LEU A 470 -4.63 16.27 -9.09
CA LEU A 470 -5.07 17.66 -9.22
C LEU A 470 -6.59 17.85 -8.96
N GLY A 471 -7.31 16.77 -8.66
CA GLY A 471 -8.70 16.76 -8.23
C GLY A 471 -9.63 17.59 -9.11
N ALA A 472 -10.57 18.30 -8.47
CA ALA A 472 -11.63 19.07 -9.12
C ALA A 472 -11.17 20.25 -10.00
N SER A 473 -9.87 20.58 -10.02
CA SER A 473 -9.33 21.64 -10.89
C SER A 473 -9.31 21.28 -12.37
N LEU A 474 -9.32 19.98 -12.70
CA LEU A 474 -9.25 19.46 -14.09
C LEU A 474 -10.49 18.63 -14.47
N LYS A 475 -11.66 19.26 -14.62
CA LYS A 475 -12.91 18.55 -15.00
C LYS A 475 -13.12 18.47 -16.52
N GLY A 476 -13.44 17.28 -17.02
CA GLY A 476 -13.83 17.08 -18.41
C GLY A 476 -15.27 17.54 -18.66
N ILE A 477 -15.52 18.14 -19.83
CA ILE A 477 -16.85 18.49 -20.32
C ILE A 477 -17.32 17.38 -21.25
N ILE A 478 -18.47 16.79 -20.95
CA ILE A 478 -19.09 15.73 -21.75
C ILE A 478 -19.98 16.40 -22.80
N SER A 479 -19.73 16.12 -24.08
CA SER A 479 -20.46 16.69 -25.21
C SER A 479 -20.82 15.59 -26.18
N GLY A 480 -22.06 15.08 -26.09
CA GLY A 480 -22.57 14.00 -26.93
C GLY A 480 -22.74 12.66 -26.19
N PRO A 481 -21.68 12.06 -25.60
CA PRO A 481 -21.72 10.72 -25.05
C PRO A 481 -22.79 10.56 -23.98
N SER A 482 -23.41 9.39 -23.94
CA SER A 482 -24.43 9.03 -22.95
C SER A 482 -23.88 8.11 -21.87
N TRP A 483 -24.39 8.26 -20.65
CA TRP A 483 -24.00 7.38 -19.53
C TRP A 483 -24.54 5.96 -19.73
N SER A 484 -23.71 4.98 -19.39
CA SER A 484 -24.03 3.55 -19.46
C SER A 484 -23.61 2.86 -18.17
N ASN A 485 -24.43 1.92 -17.69
CA ASN A 485 -24.10 1.07 -16.53
C ASN A 485 -23.26 -0.15 -16.90
N ASN A 486 -22.94 -0.33 -18.19
CA ASN A 486 -22.13 -1.45 -18.67
C ASN A 486 -20.63 -1.11 -18.62
N GLY A 487 -20.18 -0.40 -17.59
CA GLY A 487 -18.77 -0.04 -17.41
C GLY A 487 -17.90 -1.26 -17.16
N LYS A 488 -16.60 -1.11 -17.39
CA LYS A 488 -15.64 -2.11 -16.95
C LYS A 488 -15.59 -2.13 -15.43
N PHE A 489 -15.66 -0.95 -14.81
CA PHE A 489 -15.72 -0.79 -13.36
C PHE A 489 -16.71 0.31 -13.00
N GLY A 490 -17.83 -0.09 -12.37
CA GLY A 490 -18.92 0.85 -12.12
C GLY A 490 -19.63 1.22 -13.43
N LYS A 491 -19.65 2.51 -13.77
CA LYS A 491 -20.34 3.06 -14.96
C LYS A 491 -19.34 3.44 -16.05
N THR A 492 -19.83 3.94 -17.18
CA THR A 492 -19.00 4.32 -18.35
C THR A 492 -19.72 5.33 -19.23
N LEU A 493 -19.00 5.92 -20.18
CA LEU A 493 -19.59 6.71 -21.26
C LEU A 493 -19.66 5.90 -22.56
N SER A 494 -20.80 6.00 -23.23
CA SER A 494 -21.09 5.40 -24.54
C SER A 494 -20.97 6.47 -25.63
N PHE A 495 -20.12 6.19 -26.61
CA PHE A 495 -19.79 7.01 -27.76
C PHE A 495 -20.44 6.40 -29.02
N ASP A 496 -21.11 7.22 -29.83
CA ASP A 496 -21.97 6.77 -30.94
C ASP A 496 -21.42 6.96 -32.36
N ASN A 497 -20.12 7.32 -32.48
CA ASN A 497 -19.44 7.60 -33.74
C ASN A 497 -20.04 8.75 -34.59
N SER A 498 -20.77 9.67 -33.96
CA SER A 498 -21.27 10.88 -34.61
C SER A 498 -20.45 12.09 -34.18
N ASP A 499 -20.65 12.55 -32.95
CA ASP A 499 -20.13 13.84 -32.44
C ASP A 499 -19.56 13.77 -31.02
N ASP A 500 -19.47 12.56 -30.50
CA ASP A 500 -19.24 12.26 -29.10
C ASP A 500 -17.78 12.50 -28.66
N ARG A 501 -17.59 13.33 -27.63
CA ARG A 501 -16.30 13.49 -26.95
C ARG A 501 -16.41 13.97 -25.50
N VAL A 502 -15.36 13.71 -24.73
CA VAL A 502 -15.07 14.44 -23.48
C VAL A 502 -13.84 15.29 -23.71
N TYR A 503 -13.90 16.59 -23.36
CA TYR A 503 -12.77 17.49 -23.54
C TYR A 503 -12.49 18.36 -22.32
N LEU A 504 -11.22 18.73 -22.15
CA LEU A 504 -10.73 19.57 -21.06
C LEU A 504 -9.89 20.72 -21.65
N ALA A 505 -10.05 21.92 -21.09
CA ALA A 505 -9.25 23.09 -21.47
C ALA A 505 -7.75 22.81 -21.27
N ASP A 506 -6.91 23.54 -22.01
CA ASP A 506 -5.47 23.38 -21.87
C ASP A 506 -4.99 23.66 -20.43
N ASN A 507 -4.01 22.87 -19.99
CA ASN A 507 -3.40 22.97 -18.67
C ASN A 507 -1.97 22.41 -18.72
N ASP A 508 -1.01 23.21 -18.27
CA ASP A 508 0.42 22.86 -18.25
C ASP A 508 0.74 21.59 -17.44
N SER A 509 -0.11 21.21 -16.48
CA SER A 509 0.11 19.99 -15.69
C SER A 509 -0.15 18.71 -16.49
N LEU A 510 -0.84 18.82 -17.63
CA LEU A 510 -1.07 17.73 -18.58
C LEU A 510 -0.07 17.75 -19.74
N ASP A 511 0.89 18.65 -19.71
CA ASP A 511 2.00 18.73 -20.64
C ASP A 511 3.22 18.01 -20.06
N PRO A 512 3.61 16.85 -20.62
CA PRO A 512 4.81 16.14 -20.17
C PRO A 512 6.11 16.91 -20.39
N ARG A 513 6.08 18.05 -21.12
CA ARG A 513 7.26 18.82 -21.56
C ARG A 513 8.29 17.90 -22.22
N THR A 514 9.54 17.89 -21.76
CA THR A 514 10.58 16.98 -22.24
C THR A 514 10.61 15.64 -21.50
N GLY A 515 9.65 15.40 -20.60
CA GLY A 515 9.55 14.22 -19.75
C GLY A 515 8.88 13.01 -20.39
N SER A 516 8.80 11.93 -19.61
CA SER A 516 8.07 10.71 -19.97
C SER A 516 6.62 10.78 -19.50
N PHE A 517 5.72 9.99 -20.08
CA PHE A 517 4.31 9.97 -19.67
C PHE A 517 3.60 8.68 -20.09
N THR A 518 2.40 8.46 -19.53
CA THR A 518 1.54 7.32 -19.83
C THR A 518 0.10 7.76 -19.99
N GLY A 519 -0.60 7.20 -20.97
CA GLY A 519 -2.06 7.23 -21.02
C GLY A 519 -2.64 5.82 -21.00
N SER A 520 -3.72 5.59 -20.25
CA SER A 520 -4.44 4.33 -20.23
C SER A 520 -5.96 4.53 -20.23
N ALA A 521 -6.68 3.51 -20.71
CA ALA A 521 -8.13 3.44 -20.68
C ALA A 521 -8.59 1.98 -20.73
N TRP A 522 -9.78 1.72 -20.20
CA TRP A 522 -10.56 0.55 -20.58
C TRP A 522 -11.47 0.91 -21.74
N ILE A 523 -11.50 0.06 -22.77
CA ILE A 523 -12.32 0.28 -23.97
C ILE A 523 -13.12 -0.97 -24.33
N LYS A 524 -14.32 -0.77 -24.86
CA LYS A 524 -15.11 -1.80 -25.54
C LYS A 524 -15.69 -1.19 -26.80
N VAL A 525 -14.96 -1.34 -27.91
CA VAL A 525 -15.17 -0.55 -29.13
C VAL A 525 -15.21 -1.43 -30.37
N ASN A 526 -15.82 -0.91 -31.44
CA ASN A 526 -15.75 -1.50 -32.77
C ASN A 526 -14.50 -1.00 -33.51
N SER A 527 -14.03 -1.74 -34.52
CA SER A 527 -13.02 -1.23 -35.45
C SER A 527 -13.44 0.11 -36.05
N ALA A 528 -12.47 1.01 -36.23
CA ALA A 528 -12.74 2.36 -36.73
C ALA A 528 -13.32 2.37 -38.14
N THR A 529 -14.14 3.39 -38.43
CA THR A 529 -14.64 3.65 -39.80
C THR A 529 -13.75 4.64 -40.56
N THR A 530 -12.84 5.30 -39.85
CA THR A 530 -11.81 6.19 -40.38
C THR A 530 -10.41 5.57 -40.16
N PRO A 531 -9.32 6.15 -40.73
CA PRO A 531 -7.98 5.58 -40.56
C PRO A 531 -7.57 5.32 -39.10
N HIS A 532 -7.97 6.22 -38.19
CA HIS A 532 -7.93 6.04 -36.75
C HIS A 532 -9.04 6.85 -36.06
N ASP A 533 -9.73 6.26 -35.07
CA ASP A 533 -10.67 6.94 -34.18
C ASP A 533 -10.00 7.16 -32.80
N ILE A 534 -10.20 8.33 -32.18
CA ILE A 534 -9.42 8.78 -31.01
C ILE A 534 -9.92 8.19 -29.71
N ILE A 535 -9.01 7.57 -28.94
CA ILE A 535 -9.25 7.19 -27.54
C ILE A 535 -8.75 8.29 -26.62
N ILE A 536 -7.50 8.73 -26.77
CA ILE A 536 -6.88 9.82 -26.00
C ILE A 536 -6.05 10.69 -26.96
N GLN A 537 -6.19 12.02 -26.88
CA GLN A 537 -5.43 12.95 -27.73
C GLN A 537 -5.18 14.28 -27.06
N LYS A 538 -3.96 14.82 -27.21
CA LYS A 538 -3.62 16.21 -26.87
C LYS A 538 -2.71 16.81 -27.93
N GLY A 539 -3.09 17.96 -28.47
CA GLY A 539 -2.31 18.67 -29.49
C GLY A 539 -2.40 18.09 -30.90
N ALA A 540 -1.73 16.98 -31.15
CA ALA A 540 -1.54 16.44 -32.50
C ALA A 540 -2.59 15.39 -32.87
N ASN A 541 -3.09 15.43 -34.11
CA ASN A 541 -3.70 14.28 -34.80
C ASN A 541 -2.99 13.95 -36.14
N GLN A 542 -1.98 14.77 -36.48
CA GLN A 542 -1.13 14.71 -37.66
C GLN A 542 0.22 15.34 -37.31
N ALA A 543 1.24 15.14 -38.14
CA ALA A 543 2.61 15.57 -37.84
C ALA A 543 2.81 17.09 -37.64
N THR A 544 1.90 17.93 -38.15
CA THR A 544 2.08 19.40 -38.21
C THR A 544 1.76 20.15 -36.92
N ALA A 545 1.40 19.46 -35.84
CA ALA A 545 1.15 20.06 -34.52
C ALA A 545 1.92 19.32 -33.43
N VAL A 546 2.40 20.03 -32.40
CA VAL A 546 3.06 19.40 -31.25
C VAL A 546 2.02 18.66 -30.41
N GLY A 547 2.28 17.39 -30.08
CA GLY A 547 1.38 16.59 -29.25
C GLY A 547 1.40 15.09 -29.56
N TYR A 548 0.34 14.41 -29.11
CA TYR A 548 0.16 12.97 -29.28
C TYR A 548 -1.30 12.57 -29.52
N TRP A 549 -1.49 11.43 -30.17
CA TRP A 549 -2.78 10.73 -30.24
C TRP A 549 -2.61 9.24 -30.01
N PHE A 550 -3.60 8.64 -29.37
CA PHE A 550 -3.76 7.20 -29.19
C PHE A 550 -5.16 6.80 -29.68
N GLY A 551 -5.22 5.94 -30.69
CA GLY A 551 -6.45 5.64 -31.41
C GLY A 551 -6.60 4.17 -31.79
N ILE A 552 -7.79 3.83 -32.29
CA ILE A 552 -8.11 2.53 -32.88
C ILE A 552 -8.23 2.67 -34.39
N THR A 553 -7.69 1.71 -35.14
CA THR A 553 -7.62 1.75 -36.62
C THR A 553 -8.73 0.95 -37.29
N THR A 554 -8.87 1.07 -38.62
CA THR A 554 -9.82 0.27 -39.42
C THR A 554 -9.61 -1.25 -39.31
N SER A 555 -8.40 -1.71 -38.97
CA SER A 555 -8.11 -3.12 -38.68
C SER A 555 -8.48 -3.56 -37.26
N GLY A 556 -8.94 -2.64 -36.42
CA GLY A 556 -9.22 -2.87 -35.00
C GLY A 556 -7.97 -2.92 -34.12
N THR A 557 -6.78 -2.68 -34.67
CA THR A 557 -5.52 -2.51 -33.91
C THR A 557 -5.38 -1.06 -33.43
N LEU A 558 -4.52 -0.82 -32.45
CA LEU A 558 -4.25 0.50 -31.87
C LEU A 558 -3.09 1.20 -32.58
N ASP A 559 -3.12 2.52 -32.64
CA ASP A 559 -2.00 3.35 -33.07
C ASP A 559 -1.67 4.46 -32.07
N LEU A 560 -0.39 4.81 -31.98
CA LEU A 560 0.13 5.94 -31.21
C LEU A 560 1.02 6.78 -32.11
N GLY A 561 0.70 8.07 -32.23
CA GLY A 561 1.55 9.04 -32.91
C GLY A 561 2.10 10.09 -31.96
N ILE A 562 3.39 10.37 -32.08
CA ILE A 562 4.12 11.41 -31.34
C ILE A 562 4.68 12.42 -32.33
N SER A 563 4.39 13.70 -32.09
CA SER A 563 4.66 14.78 -33.04
C SER A 563 5.31 15.99 -32.35
N ASP A 564 6.37 16.50 -32.97
CA ASP A 564 7.07 17.74 -32.60
C ASP A 564 6.59 18.96 -33.41
N GLY A 565 5.51 18.81 -34.18
CA GLY A 565 4.99 19.87 -35.06
C GLY A 565 5.73 20.03 -36.38
N SER A 566 6.66 19.12 -36.71
CA SER A 566 7.36 19.10 -38.00
C SER A 566 6.52 18.48 -39.13
N SER A 567 7.12 18.17 -40.28
CA SER A 567 6.39 17.50 -41.38
C SER A 567 6.31 15.98 -41.21
N TYR A 568 6.96 15.41 -40.20
CA TYR A 568 7.03 13.97 -39.95
C TYR A 568 6.79 13.65 -38.48
N LEU A 569 6.36 12.43 -38.19
CA LEU A 569 6.20 11.97 -36.81
C LEU A 569 7.54 11.60 -36.21
N VAL A 570 7.75 12.02 -34.97
CA VAL A 570 8.91 11.62 -34.16
C VAL A 570 8.81 10.14 -33.79
N ASN A 571 7.58 9.67 -33.54
CA ASN A 571 7.31 8.26 -33.35
C ASN A 571 5.93 7.87 -33.89
N PHE A 572 5.84 6.67 -34.44
CA PHE A 572 4.58 6.05 -34.79
C PHE A 572 4.65 4.56 -34.43
N VAL A 573 3.68 4.10 -33.64
CA VAL A 573 3.59 2.72 -33.17
C VAL A 573 2.21 2.20 -33.51
N GLN A 574 2.14 1.02 -34.11
CA GLN A 574 0.87 0.33 -34.34
C GLN A 574 0.92 -1.06 -33.69
N SER A 575 -0.12 -1.40 -32.93
CA SER A 575 -0.24 -2.68 -32.22
C SER A 575 -0.47 -3.84 -33.19
N ASN A 576 -0.16 -5.05 -32.73
CA ASN A 576 -0.46 -6.31 -33.42
C ASN A 576 -1.83 -6.87 -33.00
N THR A 577 -2.26 -6.62 -31.76
CA THR A 577 -3.53 -7.14 -31.23
C THR A 577 -4.72 -6.32 -31.71
N ASN A 578 -5.74 -7.02 -32.22
CA ASN A 578 -7.04 -6.45 -32.54
C ASN A 578 -7.87 -6.35 -31.26
N VAL A 579 -8.34 -5.14 -30.94
CA VAL A 579 -9.19 -4.77 -29.81
C VAL A 579 -10.54 -4.19 -30.25
N GLY A 580 -10.79 -4.09 -31.56
CA GLY A 580 -12.03 -3.61 -32.18
C GLY A 580 -13.08 -4.71 -32.33
N ASP A 581 -13.08 -5.68 -31.43
CA ASP A 581 -13.92 -6.88 -31.46
C ASP A 581 -15.18 -6.78 -30.57
N ASN A 582 -15.42 -5.58 -30.01
CA ASN A 582 -16.51 -5.31 -29.07
C ASN A 582 -16.42 -6.13 -27.76
N ALA A 583 -15.20 -6.49 -27.33
CA ALA A 583 -14.90 -6.98 -25.97
C ALA A 583 -14.19 -5.90 -25.13
N TRP A 584 -14.22 -6.04 -23.80
CA TRP A 584 -13.50 -5.13 -22.91
C TRP A 584 -12.00 -5.41 -22.99
N HIS A 585 -11.23 -4.41 -23.40
CA HIS A 585 -9.78 -4.42 -23.39
C HIS A 585 -9.23 -3.28 -22.55
N TYR A 586 -8.15 -3.56 -21.84
CA TYR A 586 -7.33 -2.50 -21.28
C TYR A 586 -6.28 -2.09 -22.30
N VAL A 587 -6.20 -0.80 -22.56
CA VAL A 587 -5.25 -0.25 -23.52
C VAL A 587 -4.43 0.83 -22.84
N ALA A 588 -3.13 0.81 -23.09
CA ALA A 588 -2.24 1.84 -22.56
C ALA A 588 -1.09 2.10 -23.51
N PHE A 589 -0.52 3.29 -23.39
CA PHE A 589 0.73 3.63 -24.05
C PHE A 589 1.67 4.35 -23.09
N THR A 590 2.97 4.18 -23.32
CA THR A 590 4.03 4.92 -22.60
C THR A 590 4.92 5.62 -23.61
N TRP A 591 5.40 6.80 -23.25
CA TRP A 591 6.45 7.52 -23.97
C TRP A 591 7.58 7.83 -23.02
N ASP A 592 8.79 7.46 -23.40
CA ASP A 592 10.03 7.87 -22.74
C ASP A 592 10.99 8.40 -23.81
N PRO A 593 11.45 9.66 -23.74
CA PRO A 593 12.32 10.25 -24.75
C PRO A 593 13.68 9.54 -24.88
N ALA A 594 14.15 8.82 -23.86
CA ALA A 594 15.39 8.04 -23.89
C ALA A 594 15.20 6.62 -24.46
N LEU A 595 13.98 6.06 -24.37
CA LEU A 595 13.69 4.70 -24.82
C LEU A 595 12.86 4.67 -26.10
N GLY A 596 11.70 5.33 -26.11
CA GLY A 596 10.73 5.30 -27.20
C GLY A 596 9.29 5.14 -26.72
N ALA A 597 8.42 4.76 -27.64
CA ALA A 597 7.00 4.56 -27.39
C ALA A 597 6.66 3.07 -27.28
N THR A 598 5.81 2.71 -26.31
CA THR A 598 5.28 1.34 -26.15
C THR A 598 3.76 1.36 -26.08
N ILE A 599 3.09 0.44 -26.78
CA ILE A 599 1.65 0.14 -26.63
C ILE A 599 1.49 -1.18 -25.86
N TYR A 600 0.53 -1.18 -24.93
CA TYR A 600 0.12 -2.32 -24.12
C TYR A 600 -1.34 -2.66 -24.36
N VAL A 601 -1.65 -3.94 -24.40
CA VAL A 601 -3.02 -4.48 -24.48
C VAL A 601 -3.19 -5.52 -23.38
N ASP A 602 -4.25 -5.39 -22.59
CA ASP A 602 -4.62 -6.29 -21.48
C ASP A 602 -3.48 -6.54 -20.48
N GLY A 603 -2.81 -5.45 -20.11
CA GLY A 603 -1.68 -5.47 -19.17
C GLY A 603 -0.37 -6.00 -19.76
N LYS A 604 -0.32 -6.35 -21.04
CA LYS A 604 0.87 -6.92 -21.69
C LYS A 604 1.43 -5.98 -22.74
N LYS A 605 2.76 -5.92 -22.84
CA LYS A 605 3.43 -5.19 -23.91
C LYS A 605 3.08 -5.81 -25.26
N ASP A 606 2.50 -5.01 -26.15
CA ASP A 606 2.11 -5.45 -27.49
C ASP A 606 3.11 -5.00 -28.55
N LYS A 607 3.55 -3.73 -28.48
CA LYS A 607 4.50 -3.16 -29.45
C LYS A 607 5.39 -2.08 -28.84
N PHE A 608 6.64 -1.99 -29.31
CA PHE A 608 7.58 -0.93 -28.99
C PHE A 608 8.28 -0.41 -30.25
N THR A 609 8.54 0.89 -30.27
CA THR A 609 9.37 1.57 -31.26
C THR A 609 10.31 2.54 -30.55
N ALA A 610 11.61 2.48 -30.86
CA ALA A 610 12.61 3.35 -30.24
C ALA A 610 12.40 4.83 -30.61
N ALA A 611 12.77 5.75 -29.72
CA ALA A 611 12.72 7.19 -30.00
C ALA A 611 13.71 7.57 -31.12
N THR A 612 13.32 8.53 -31.97
CA THR A 612 14.21 9.09 -33.01
C THR A 612 14.75 10.48 -32.62
N SER A 613 14.01 11.21 -31.79
CA SER A 613 14.39 12.50 -31.18
C SER A 613 13.52 12.75 -29.94
N SER A 614 13.91 13.72 -29.11
CA SER A 614 13.08 14.24 -28.01
C SER A 614 12.03 15.22 -28.54
N VAL A 615 10.96 15.42 -27.75
CA VAL A 615 9.88 16.37 -28.00
C VAL A 615 9.67 17.20 -26.74
N ASP A 616 9.44 18.51 -26.88
CA ASP A 616 8.90 19.35 -25.81
C ASP A 616 7.38 19.48 -26.01
N PHE A 617 6.59 18.75 -25.23
CA PHE A 617 5.12 18.80 -25.29
C PHE A 617 4.60 20.06 -24.61
N ASN A 618 4.64 21.19 -25.31
CA ASN A 618 4.17 22.51 -24.83
C ASN A 618 2.87 22.96 -25.54
N SER A 619 1.95 22.02 -25.76
CA SER A 619 0.84 22.21 -26.67
C SER A 619 -0.31 22.95 -26.00
N THR A 620 -0.66 24.13 -26.53
CA THR A 620 -1.80 24.94 -26.03
C THR A 620 -3.18 24.40 -26.42
N SER A 621 -3.26 23.12 -26.79
CA SER A 621 -4.49 22.47 -27.27
C SER A 621 -5.17 21.70 -26.16
N VAL A 622 -6.50 21.58 -26.28
CA VAL A 622 -7.34 20.79 -25.38
C VAL A 622 -6.93 19.30 -25.38
N LEU A 623 -7.17 18.62 -24.25
CA LEU A 623 -7.17 17.16 -24.16
C LEU A 623 -8.55 16.66 -24.60
N ASN A 624 -8.59 15.68 -25.50
CA ASN A 624 -9.81 15.03 -25.95
C ASN A 624 -9.79 13.52 -25.65
N ILE A 625 -10.95 12.99 -25.24
CA ILE A 625 -11.22 11.57 -25.03
C ILE A 625 -12.40 11.16 -25.93
N GLY A 626 -12.24 10.07 -26.67
CA GLY A 626 -13.29 9.47 -27.51
C GLY A 626 -13.56 10.14 -28.87
N GLY A 627 -12.99 11.33 -29.14
CA GLY A 627 -13.12 12.01 -30.42
C GLY A 627 -12.24 13.25 -30.57
N TYR A 628 -11.69 13.53 -31.74
CA TYR A 628 -10.81 14.71 -31.97
C TYR A 628 -11.58 16.04 -31.97
N SER A 629 -12.73 16.05 -32.63
CA SER A 629 -13.69 17.16 -32.65
C SER A 629 -15.10 16.61 -32.71
N ALA A 630 -16.12 17.47 -32.61
CA ALA A 630 -17.52 17.07 -32.60
C ALA A 630 -18.03 16.37 -33.89
N ALA A 631 -17.18 15.90 -34.81
CA ALA A 631 -17.60 15.03 -35.92
C ALA A 631 -16.42 14.33 -36.62
N THR A 632 -15.27 14.15 -35.96
CA THR A 632 -14.06 13.65 -36.65
C THR A 632 -13.26 12.74 -35.74
N PHE A 633 -12.88 11.58 -36.28
CA PHE A 633 -12.12 10.54 -35.58
C PHE A 633 -12.80 10.14 -34.26
N THR A 634 -14.10 9.87 -34.32
CA THR A 634 -14.99 9.57 -33.19
C THR A 634 -15.10 8.07 -32.97
N VAL A 635 -15.06 7.63 -31.73
CA VAL A 635 -15.16 6.20 -31.38
C VAL A 635 -16.62 5.72 -31.40
N ASP A 636 -16.83 4.47 -31.81
CA ASP A 636 -18.06 3.71 -31.61
C ASP A 636 -17.87 2.70 -30.48
N GLY A 637 -18.40 2.97 -29.29
CA GLY A 637 -18.32 2.05 -28.16
C GLY A 637 -18.25 2.69 -26.77
N LEU A 638 -17.78 1.91 -25.79
CA LEU A 638 -17.68 2.32 -24.39
C LEU A 638 -16.23 2.63 -24.01
N ILE A 639 -16.00 3.71 -23.26
CA ILE A 639 -14.69 4.07 -22.70
C ILE A 639 -14.85 4.28 -21.19
N ASP A 640 -13.93 3.71 -20.42
CA ASP A 640 -13.95 3.69 -18.95
C ASP A 640 -12.53 3.87 -18.39
N GLU A 641 -12.40 4.31 -17.13
CA GLU A 641 -11.12 4.40 -16.39
C GLU A 641 -9.98 5.08 -17.16
N VAL A 642 -10.22 6.28 -17.72
CA VAL A 642 -9.21 7.01 -18.49
C VAL A 642 -8.21 7.67 -17.55
N LYS A 643 -6.93 7.37 -17.71
CA LYS A 643 -5.86 7.89 -16.86
C LYS A 643 -4.72 8.50 -17.65
N ILE A 644 -4.15 9.58 -17.12
CA ILE A 644 -2.90 10.20 -17.59
C ILE A 644 -1.93 10.29 -16.42
N TYR A 645 -0.72 9.80 -16.64
CA TYR A 645 0.41 9.87 -15.72
C TYR A 645 1.50 10.74 -16.37
N ASN A 646 2.14 11.59 -15.58
CA ASN A 646 3.27 12.42 -16.02
C ASN A 646 4.63 11.68 -15.93
N PHE A 647 4.60 10.35 -16.01
CA PHE A 647 5.78 9.49 -16.12
C PHE A 647 5.41 8.23 -16.93
N ALA A 648 6.41 7.60 -17.54
CA ALA A 648 6.23 6.30 -18.17
C ALA A 648 6.04 5.20 -17.09
N LEU A 649 4.90 4.50 -17.15
CA LEU A 649 4.63 3.35 -16.30
C LEU A 649 5.50 2.17 -16.72
N SER A 650 6.05 1.44 -15.74
CA SER A 650 6.69 0.15 -16.02
C SER A 650 5.65 -0.89 -16.47
N GLU A 651 6.06 -1.97 -17.14
CA GLU A 651 5.12 -3.01 -17.59
C GLU A 651 4.29 -3.61 -16.44
N ASP A 652 4.86 -3.68 -15.23
CA ASP A 652 4.15 -4.16 -14.05
C ASP A 652 3.26 -3.07 -13.43
N SER A 653 3.62 -1.80 -13.55
CA SER A 653 2.71 -0.70 -13.20
C SER A 653 1.52 -0.68 -14.17
N ILE A 654 1.73 -1.00 -15.46
CA ILE A 654 0.67 -1.22 -16.46
C ILE A 654 -0.20 -2.43 -16.07
N LYS A 655 0.39 -3.57 -15.65
CA LYS A 655 -0.39 -4.73 -15.16
C LYS A 655 -1.16 -4.42 -13.88
N THR A 656 -0.58 -3.60 -13.01
CA THR A 656 -1.20 -3.18 -11.75
C THR A 656 -2.36 -2.23 -12.04
N ASP A 657 -2.17 -1.27 -12.95
CA ASP A 657 -3.25 -0.38 -13.43
C ASP A 657 -4.37 -1.18 -14.12
N TYR A 658 -4.02 -2.16 -14.96
CA TYR A 658 -4.95 -3.17 -15.50
C TYR A 658 -5.74 -3.90 -14.39
N ASN A 659 -5.11 -4.21 -13.26
CA ASN A 659 -5.76 -4.87 -12.12
C ASN A 659 -6.39 -3.90 -11.10
N GLN A 660 -6.58 -2.62 -11.45
CA GLN A 660 -7.06 -1.53 -10.57
C GLN A 660 -6.21 -1.26 -9.33
N GLY A 661 -4.91 -1.14 -9.50
CA GLY A 661 -4.02 -0.83 -8.38
C GLY A 661 -3.76 -2.04 -7.49
N LYS A 662 -4.65 -3.03 -7.36
CA LYS A 662 -4.51 -4.18 -6.43
C LYS A 662 -3.10 -4.76 -6.45
N SER A 663 -2.32 -4.47 -5.41
CA SER A 663 -0.98 -5.02 -5.24
C SER A 663 -1.06 -6.54 -5.22
N ALA A 664 -0.16 -7.21 -5.93
CA ALA A 664 0.04 -8.64 -5.74
C ALA A 664 0.52 -8.87 -4.31
N VAL A 665 -0.40 -9.24 -3.43
CA VAL A 665 -0.08 -9.66 -2.06
C VAL A 665 0.84 -10.86 -2.17
N LEU A 666 1.99 -10.82 -1.48
CA LEU A 666 2.94 -11.93 -1.37
C LEU A 666 2.18 -13.21 -0.93
N GLY A 667 1.93 -14.14 -1.88
CA GLY A 667 1.19 -15.38 -1.64
C GLY A 667 -0.26 -15.44 -2.13
N ALA A 668 -0.76 -14.47 -2.89
CA ALA A 668 -1.99 -14.66 -3.67
C ALA A 668 -1.69 -15.54 -4.90
N LEU A 669 -2.35 -16.70 -5.01
CA LEU A 669 -2.28 -17.54 -6.21
C LEU A 669 -2.72 -16.72 -7.43
N GLY A 670 -1.88 -16.70 -8.46
CA GLY A 670 -2.07 -15.91 -9.67
C GLY A 670 -3.36 -16.22 -10.43
N THR A 671 -3.75 -15.28 -11.28
CA THR A 671 -4.91 -15.32 -12.20
C THR A 671 -4.74 -16.37 -13.29
N ASN A 672 -4.80 -17.66 -12.92
CA ASN A 672 -4.84 -18.75 -13.89
C ASN A 672 -6.19 -18.69 -14.66
N PRO A 673 -6.20 -18.66 -16.01
CA PRO A 673 -7.42 -18.50 -16.81
C PRO A 673 -8.43 -19.65 -16.70
N THR A 674 -8.12 -20.72 -15.95
CA THR A 674 -8.98 -21.90 -15.81
C THR A 674 -10.08 -21.77 -14.75
N TYR A 675 -10.13 -20.66 -14.00
CA TYR A 675 -11.22 -20.35 -13.07
C TYR A 675 -11.65 -18.87 -13.15
N ALA A 676 -12.21 -18.43 -14.28
CA ALA A 676 -13.07 -17.24 -14.32
C ALA A 676 -14.51 -17.71 -14.13
N PRO A 677 -15.22 -17.32 -13.04
CA PRO A 677 -15.71 -15.94 -12.90
C PRO A 677 -15.83 -15.47 -11.43
N GLN A 678 -14.87 -14.72 -10.83
CA GLN A 678 -15.03 -14.27 -9.42
C GLN A 678 -14.43 -12.89 -9.03
N ALA A 679 -14.15 -11.96 -9.95
CA ALA A 679 -13.61 -10.64 -9.54
C ALA A 679 -14.60 -9.78 -8.73
N ALA A 680 -15.91 -9.84 -9.03
CA ALA A 680 -16.94 -9.09 -8.29
C ALA A 680 -17.29 -9.72 -6.92
N ASN A 681 -17.16 -11.05 -6.80
CA ASN A 681 -17.48 -11.75 -5.56
C ASN A 681 -16.41 -11.56 -4.47
N GLN A 682 -15.14 -11.39 -4.85
CA GLN A 682 -14.01 -11.29 -3.91
C GLN A 682 -14.08 -10.08 -2.96
N GLU A 683 -14.77 -8.99 -3.33
CA GLU A 683 -14.98 -7.83 -2.44
C GLU A 683 -15.74 -8.22 -1.16
N TYR A 684 -16.64 -9.19 -1.26
CA TYR A 684 -17.50 -9.63 -0.16
C TYR A 684 -16.89 -10.78 0.65
N CYS A 685 -15.70 -11.25 0.25
CA CYS A 685 -15.08 -12.46 0.81
C CYS A 685 -13.97 -12.15 1.78
N VAL A 686 -13.89 -12.99 2.80
CA VAL A 686 -12.70 -13.06 3.65
C VAL A 686 -11.57 -13.69 2.81
N PRO A 687 -10.38 -13.09 2.73
CA PRO A 687 -9.29 -13.64 1.92
C PRO A 687 -8.97 -15.09 2.31
N GLY A 688 -9.01 -16.01 1.36
CA GLY A 688 -8.75 -17.44 1.59
C GLY A 688 -9.90 -18.23 2.23
N ASP A 689 -11.07 -17.62 2.43
CA ASP A 689 -12.29 -18.31 2.86
C ASP A 689 -12.97 -19.01 1.67
N THR A 690 -13.43 -20.24 1.90
CA THR A 690 -14.06 -21.11 0.89
C THR A 690 -15.58 -21.24 1.06
N THR A 691 -16.16 -20.57 2.04
CA THR A 691 -17.62 -20.53 2.25
C THR A 691 -18.32 -19.72 1.16
N SER A 692 -19.64 -19.93 0.98
CA SER A 692 -20.44 -19.17 0.00
C SER A 692 -20.29 -17.68 0.24
N CYS A 693 -19.79 -17.00 -0.77
CA CYS A 693 -19.49 -15.59 -0.75
C CYS A 693 -19.71 -15.02 -2.16
N ALA A 694 -20.98 -14.72 -2.48
CA ALA A 694 -21.37 -14.07 -3.72
C ALA A 694 -21.74 -12.61 -3.45
N SER A 695 -21.74 -11.80 -4.52
CA SER A 695 -22.32 -10.46 -4.49
C SER A 695 -23.74 -10.46 -3.89
N PRO A 696 -24.16 -9.38 -3.22
CA PRO A 696 -25.53 -9.24 -2.74
C PRO A 696 -26.54 -9.30 -3.89
N VAL A 697 -27.81 -9.54 -3.57
CA VAL A 697 -28.94 -9.40 -4.51
C VAL A 697 -29.47 -7.97 -4.59
N GLY A 698 -29.08 -7.12 -3.63
CA GLY A 698 -29.30 -5.67 -3.69
C GLY A 698 -28.25 -4.95 -2.83
N GLU A 699 -27.68 -3.88 -3.34
CA GLU A 699 -26.70 -3.04 -2.64
C GLU A 699 -26.99 -1.57 -2.93
N TRP A 700 -27.37 -0.82 -1.92
CA TRP A 700 -27.60 0.63 -2.00
C TRP A 700 -26.59 1.33 -1.12
N LYS A 701 -25.53 1.84 -1.74
CA LYS A 701 -24.47 2.60 -1.04
C LYS A 701 -24.99 3.93 -0.48
N MET A 702 -25.94 4.56 -1.20
CA MET A 702 -26.51 5.87 -0.89
C MET A 702 -25.50 7.03 -1.01
N ASP A 703 -24.60 6.92 -1.99
CA ASP A 703 -23.50 7.87 -2.25
C ASP A 703 -23.81 8.89 -3.37
N GLU A 704 -25.01 8.87 -3.94
CA GLU A 704 -25.36 9.71 -5.09
C GLU A 704 -25.36 11.22 -4.78
N ASN A 705 -25.47 11.59 -3.49
CA ASN A 705 -25.48 12.96 -2.94
C ASN A 705 -26.62 13.88 -3.44
N THR A 706 -27.27 13.54 -4.55
CA THR A 706 -28.30 14.32 -5.23
C THR A 706 -29.22 13.38 -6.03
N GLY A 707 -30.37 13.89 -6.46
CA GLY A 707 -31.30 13.14 -7.31
C GLY A 707 -32.41 12.44 -6.54
N VAL A 708 -33.17 11.61 -7.26
CA VAL A 708 -34.43 10.97 -6.81
C VAL A 708 -34.39 9.45 -6.80
N ASN A 709 -33.21 8.84 -7.00
CA ASN A 709 -33.03 7.40 -6.91
C ASN A 709 -31.80 7.07 -6.04
N ALA A 710 -31.88 5.99 -5.27
CA ALA A 710 -30.75 5.26 -4.71
C ALA A 710 -30.45 4.09 -5.64
N TYR A 711 -29.28 4.04 -6.25
CA TYR A 711 -28.98 3.01 -7.25
C TYR A 711 -28.51 1.71 -6.60
N ASP A 712 -28.92 0.58 -7.20
CA ASP A 712 -28.46 -0.75 -6.82
C ASP A 712 -27.15 -1.08 -7.53
N THR A 713 -26.06 -1.21 -6.76
CA THR A 713 -24.71 -1.56 -7.27
C THR A 713 -24.43 -3.06 -7.28
N SER A 714 -25.39 -3.91 -6.87
CA SER A 714 -25.22 -5.36 -6.82
C SER A 714 -25.13 -6.03 -8.21
N GLY A 715 -25.53 -5.31 -9.26
CA GLY A 715 -25.65 -5.82 -10.63
C GLY A 715 -27.04 -6.35 -10.99
N ASN A 716 -27.99 -6.38 -10.05
CA ASN A 716 -29.37 -6.84 -10.29
C ASN A 716 -30.34 -5.73 -10.72
N SER A 717 -29.89 -4.47 -10.74
CA SER A 717 -30.67 -3.29 -11.16
C SER A 717 -31.93 -3.05 -10.31
N ASN A 718 -31.91 -3.46 -9.04
CA ASN A 718 -32.96 -3.24 -8.05
C ASN A 718 -32.94 -1.79 -7.53
N ASN A 719 -32.88 -0.80 -8.42
CA ASN A 719 -32.76 0.61 -8.07
C ASN A 719 -33.95 1.06 -7.22
N GLY A 720 -33.67 1.82 -6.15
CA GLY A 720 -34.67 2.39 -5.27
C GLY A 720 -35.10 3.78 -5.71
N ALA A 721 -36.38 3.96 -6.05
CA ALA A 721 -36.95 5.30 -6.24
C ALA A 721 -37.21 5.94 -4.87
N LEU A 722 -36.70 7.15 -4.63
CA LEU A 722 -37.06 7.93 -3.45
C LEU A 722 -38.55 8.32 -3.56
N GLY A 723 -39.19 8.68 -2.45
CA GLY A 723 -40.59 9.14 -2.44
C GLY A 723 -40.84 10.39 -3.29
N VAL A 724 -41.97 11.06 -3.07
CA VAL A 724 -42.36 12.24 -3.87
C VAL A 724 -42.81 13.38 -2.97
N GLY A 725 -42.38 14.60 -3.29
CA GLY A 725 -42.74 15.77 -2.48
C GLY A 725 -42.11 15.72 -1.09
N SER A 726 -42.92 15.64 -0.05
CA SER A 726 -42.45 15.58 1.34
C SER A 726 -41.82 14.25 1.73
N SER A 727 -42.18 13.14 1.06
CA SER A 727 -41.67 11.80 1.35
C SER A 727 -40.31 11.46 0.71
N VAL A 728 -39.57 12.48 0.27
CA VAL A 728 -38.24 12.32 -0.32
C VAL A 728 -37.21 12.42 0.82
N PRO A 729 -36.54 11.31 1.20
CA PRO A 729 -35.47 11.40 2.17
C PRO A 729 -34.34 12.29 1.64
N THR A 730 -33.73 13.06 2.54
CA THR A 730 -32.69 14.03 2.16
C THR A 730 -31.30 13.38 2.18
N TRP A 731 -30.47 13.69 1.19
CA TRP A 731 -29.05 13.32 1.20
C TRP A 731 -28.31 14.04 2.34
N THR A 732 -27.46 13.31 3.06
CA THR A 732 -26.63 13.81 4.17
C THR A 732 -25.27 13.14 4.15
N VAL A 733 -24.31 13.68 4.89
CA VAL A 733 -23.07 12.94 5.24
C VAL A 733 -23.43 11.64 5.96
N GLY A 734 -22.90 10.53 5.44
CA GLY A 734 -23.07 9.17 5.92
C GLY A 734 -22.01 8.73 6.92
N LYS A 735 -22.02 7.44 7.27
CA LYS A 735 -20.93 6.79 7.99
C LYS A 735 -19.76 6.48 7.06
N ILE A 736 -20.05 6.14 5.81
CA ILE A 736 -19.11 5.98 4.71
C ILE A 736 -19.66 6.83 3.57
N GLY A 737 -18.94 7.88 3.15
CA GLY A 737 -19.43 8.76 2.11
C GLY A 737 -20.73 9.47 2.52
N SER A 738 -21.83 9.16 1.83
CA SER A 738 -23.13 9.84 1.93
C SER A 738 -24.22 8.85 2.36
N ALA A 739 -25.34 9.37 2.84
CA ALA A 739 -26.45 8.58 3.36
C ALA A 739 -27.79 9.25 3.07
N LEU A 740 -28.87 8.50 3.23
CA LEU A 740 -30.23 9.05 3.25
C LEU A 740 -30.69 9.30 4.68
N ASN A 741 -31.17 10.51 4.93
CA ASN A 741 -31.80 10.93 6.18
C ASN A 741 -33.33 10.87 6.03
N PHE A 742 -33.93 9.99 6.82
CA PHE A 742 -35.37 9.79 6.94
C PHE A 742 -35.89 10.59 8.13
N ASP A 743 -36.92 11.39 7.92
CA ASP A 743 -37.42 12.38 8.88
C ASP A 743 -38.39 11.83 9.94
N GLY A 744 -38.78 10.55 9.81
CA GLY A 744 -39.73 9.89 10.70
C GLY A 744 -41.21 10.16 10.38
N THR A 745 -41.54 10.82 9.27
CA THR A 745 -42.91 11.22 8.91
C THR A 745 -43.48 10.45 7.73
N ASP A 746 -42.80 10.44 6.58
CA ASP A 746 -43.31 9.82 5.35
C ASP A 746 -42.21 9.30 4.39
N ASP A 747 -40.93 9.60 4.66
CA ASP A 747 -39.79 9.24 3.82
C ASP A 747 -39.68 7.75 3.50
N LEU A 748 -39.38 7.42 2.24
CA LEU A 748 -39.14 6.04 1.79
C LEU A 748 -38.22 5.94 0.57
N VAL A 749 -37.67 4.75 0.36
CA VAL A 749 -37.05 4.32 -0.90
C VAL A 749 -37.71 3.02 -1.37
N ASN A 750 -38.21 2.98 -2.59
CA ASN A 750 -38.91 1.84 -3.18
C ASN A 750 -38.05 1.14 -4.24
N ALA A 751 -37.52 -0.03 -3.92
CA ALA A 751 -36.70 -0.87 -4.81
C ALA A 751 -37.52 -1.83 -5.69
N GLY A 752 -38.85 -1.78 -5.60
CA GLY A 752 -39.76 -2.59 -6.42
C GLY A 752 -39.82 -4.07 -6.03
N SER A 753 -40.40 -4.88 -6.92
CA SER A 753 -40.70 -6.30 -6.70
C SER A 753 -40.00 -7.19 -7.75
N ALA A 754 -38.71 -6.98 -7.95
CA ALA A 754 -37.94 -7.78 -8.90
C ALA A 754 -37.83 -9.25 -8.45
N THR A 755 -37.81 -10.18 -9.41
CA THR A 755 -37.75 -11.62 -9.14
C THR A 755 -36.48 -12.06 -8.40
N THR A 756 -35.43 -11.24 -8.40
CA THR A 756 -34.19 -11.46 -7.62
C THR A 756 -34.37 -11.21 -6.12
N LEU A 757 -35.44 -10.52 -5.73
CA LEU A 757 -35.81 -10.18 -4.35
C LEU A 757 -36.91 -11.09 -3.79
N ASP A 758 -37.53 -11.90 -4.64
CA ASP A 758 -38.71 -12.70 -4.31
C ASP A 758 -38.34 -14.04 -3.68
N ASP A 759 -39.12 -14.46 -2.68
CA ASP A 759 -39.13 -15.83 -2.15
C ASP A 759 -37.75 -16.40 -1.76
N MET A 760 -36.83 -15.52 -1.35
CA MET A 760 -35.48 -15.92 -0.92
C MET A 760 -35.52 -16.95 0.22
N SER A 761 -34.90 -18.10 0.01
CA SER A 761 -34.92 -19.21 0.97
C SER A 761 -34.13 -18.91 2.25
N THR A 762 -33.17 -17.98 2.19
CA THR A 762 -32.39 -17.46 3.31
C THR A 762 -32.10 -15.99 3.06
N ILE A 763 -31.87 -15.21 4.11
CA ILE A 763 -31.67 -13.76 4.02
C ILE A 763 -30.50 -13.35 4.90
N SER A 764 -29.62 -12.49 4.40
CA SER A 764 -28.78 -11.65 5.25
C SER A 764 -28.93 -10.18 4.87
N VAL A 765 -29.20 -9.31 5.83
CA VAL A 765 -29.26 -7.85 5.63
C VAL A 765 -28.17 -7.20 6.46
N THR A 766 -27.39 -6.30 5.86
CA THR A 766 -26.39 -5.49 6.56
C THR A 766 -26.55 -4.02 6.19
N ALA A 767 -26.35 -3.12 7.15
CA ALA A 767 -26.43 -1.68 6.93
C ALA A 767 -25.74 -0.92 8.07
N TRP A 768 -25.28 0.30 7.78
CA TRP A 768 -25.07 1.31 8.80
C TRP A 768 -26.39 2.01 9.10
N VAL A 769 -26.73 2.12 10.38
CA VAL A 769 -27.99 2.70 10.85
C VAL A 769 -27.72 3.69 11.98
N TYR A 770 -28.22 4.92 11.83
CA TYR A 770 -28.27 5.94 12.87
C TYR A 770 -29.74 6.22 13.18
N ALA A 771 -30.29 5.59 14.22
CA ALA A 771 -31.68 5.85 14.61
C ALA A 771 -31.73 6.99 15.63
N ARG A 772 -32.49 8.06 15.37
CA ARG A 772 -32.83 9.07 16.39
C ARG A 772 -34.00 8.63 17.27
N GLY A 773 -34.84 7.79 16.69
CA GLY A 773 -35.92 7.06 17.33
C GLY A 773 -36.42 5.99 16.36
N ALA A 774 -37.60 5.44 16.66
CA ALA A 774 -38.25 4.57 15.70
C ALA A 774 -38.99 5.35 14.60
N GLY A 775 -39.19 6.67 14.72
CA GLY A 775 -40.25 7.37 14.00
C GLY A 775 -41.60 6.98 14.61
N GLU A 776 -42.38 6.19 13.88
CA GLU A 776 -43.60 5.54 14.39
C GLU A 776 -43.31 4.22 15.14
N THR A 777 -44.35 3.45 15.48
CA THR A 777 -44.16 2.15 16.15
C THR A 777 -43.48 1.16 15.20
N LEU A 778 -42.25 0.74 15.56
CA LEU A 778 -41.43 -0.22 14.81
C LEU A 778 -40.99 0.31 13.43
N GLY A 779 -40.29 1.44 13.35
CA GLY A 779 -39.83 2.02 12.08
C GLY A 779 -39.03 1.05 11.21
N ARG A 780 -39.30 1.05 9.90
CA ARG A 780 -38.73 0.07 8.98
C ARG A 780 -37.34 0.45 8.52
N ILE A 781 -36.40 -0.47 8.71
CA ILE A 781 -35.11 -0.41 8.02
C ILE A 781 -35.31 -0.98 6.61
N ILE A 782 -35.92 -2.16 6.52
CA ILE A 782 -36.34 -2.78 5.26
C ILE A 782 -37.67 -3.52 5.46
N ASP A 783 -38.58 -3.43 4.49
CA ASP A 783 -39.91 -4.04 4.50
C ASP A 783 -40.22 -4.59 3.11
N LYS A 784 -40.43 -5.90 3.00
CA LYS A 784 -41.03 -6.54 1.82
C LYS A 784 -42.25 -7.31 2.29
N SER A 785 -43.27 -6.59 2.70
CA SER A 785 -44.50 -7.18 3.20
C SER A 785 -45.76 -6.41 2.81
N THR A 786 -46.92 -7.04 2.95
CA THR A 786 -48.22 -6.40 2.70
C THR A 786 -48.58 -5.33 3.73
N ASP A 787 -49.31 -4.31 3.28
CA ASP A 787 -49.84 -3.13 4.00
C ASP A 787 -50.76 -3.37 5.21
N THR A 788 -50.86 -4.60 5.75
CA THR A 788 -51.75 -4.90 6.88
C THR A 788 -51.02 -5.56 8.04
N SER A 789 -51.62 -5.52 9.23
CA SER A 789 -51.08 -6.14 10.47
C SER A 789 -50.83 -7.65 10.37
N ALA A 790 -51.40 -8.33 9.36
CA ALA A 790 -50.98 -9.66 8.91
C ALA A 790 -50.01 -9.44 7.74
N SER A 791 -48.70 -9.39 8.03
CA SER A 791 -47.69 -8.96 7.07
C SER A 791 -47.23 -10.16 6.26
N ASN A 792 -47.73 -10.35 5.04
CA ASN A 792 -47.23 -11.40 4.16
C ASN A 792 -45.86 -11.00 3.60
N GLY A 793 -44.80 -11.69 3.99
CA GLY A 793 -43.42 -11.45 3.56
C GLY A 793 -42.44 -11.30 4.72
N TYR A 794 -41.48 -10.38 4.64
CA TYR A 794 -40.53 -10.13 5.74
C TYR A 794 -40.33 -8.66 6.06
N ILE A 795 -40.05 -8.39 7.34
CA ILE A 795 -39.75 -7.04 7.85
C ILE A 795 -38.51 -7.08 8.74
N ILE A 796 -37.71 -6.01 8.66
CA ILE A 796 -36.69 -5.67 9.65
C ILE A 796 -36.97 -4.25 10.12
N GLY A 797 -37.46 -4.14 11.36
CA GLY A 797 -37.85 -2.87 11.95
C GLY A 797 -37.23 -2.63 13.31
N VAL A 798 -37.08 -1.37 13.69
CA VAL A 798 -36.45 -0.93 14.95
C VAL A 798 -37.45 -0.22 15.84
N ASN A 799 -37.41 -0.50 17.14
CA ASN A 799 -38.24 0.20 18.12
C ASN A 799 -37.51 1.40 18.76
N GLY A 800 -38.21 2.20 19.56
CA GLY A 800 -37.63 3.40 20.19
C GLY A 800 -36.55 3.11 21.24
N ALA A 801 -36.29 1.84 21.56
CA ALA A 801 -35.22 1.39 22.44
C ALA A 801 -34.01 0.82 21.68
N GLY A 802 -34.01 0.84 20.33
CA GLY A 802 -32.91 0.29 19.51
C GLY A 802 -32.94 -1.23 19.33
N THR A 803 -34.02 -1.90 19.74
CA THR A 803 -34.23 -3.31 19.44
C THR A 803 -34.73 -3.48 18.01
N VAL A 804 -34.06 -4.32 17.23
CA VAL A 804 -34.46 -4.68 15.87
C VAL A 804 -35.21 -6.01 15.90
N THR A 805 -36.32 -6.07 15.18
CA THR A 805 -37.16 -7.25 14.99
C THR A 805 -37.01 -7.73 13.57
N LEU A 806 -36.70 -9.02 13.38
CA LEU A 806 -36.98 -9.74 12.14
C LEU A 806 -38.33 -10.44 12.31
N ARG A 807 -39.25 -10.20 11.37
CA ARG A 807 -40.47 -11.01 11.25
C ARG A 807 -40.60 -11.54 9.83
N VAL A 808 -40.95 -12.81 9.71
CA VAL A 808 -41.17 -13.53 8.45
C VAL A 808 -42.51 -14.26 8.52
N ASP A 809 -43.35 -14.09 7.50
CA ASP A 809 -44.66 -14.73 7.42
C ASP A 809 -44.53 -16.25 7.22
N HIS A 810 -45.14 -17.00 8.12
CA HIS A 810 -45.25 -18.46 8.08
C HIS A 810 -46.72 -18.95 8.15
N GLY A 811 -47.63 -18.14 7.61
CA GLY A 811 -49.05 -18.40 7.48
C GLY A 811 -49.82 -18.01 8.73
N ALA A 812 -50.26 -19.00 9.52
CA ALA A 812 -51.09 -18.74 10.70
C ALA A 812 -50.30 -18.16 11.88
N THR A 813 -48.98 -18.32 11.89
CA THR A 813 -48.11 -17.85 12.97
C THR A 813 -46.78 -17.45 12.37
N ASP A 814 -46.41 -16.18 12.54
CA ASP A 814 -45.19 -15.63 11.96
C ASP A 814 -43.98 -15.93 12.83
N LEU A 815 -42.84 -16.09 12.19
CA LEU A 815 -41.56 -16.05 12.87
C LEU A 815 -41.31 -14.62 13.35
N ASN A 816 -41.02 -14.43 14.63
CA ASN A 816 -40.74 -13.11 15.20
C ASN A 816 -39.62 -13.20 16.24
N CYS A 817 -38.47 -12.63 15.89
CA CYS A 817 -37.23 -12.68 16.65
C CYS A 817 -36.67 -11.28 16.82
N ASN A 818 -36.12 -10.97 18.00
CA ASN A 818 -35.56 -9.65 18.29
C ASN A 818 -34.09 -9.73 18.73
N GLY A 819 -33.32 -8.71 18.37
CA GLY A 819 -31.97 -8.47 18.86
C GLY A 819 -31.74 -6.97 19.12
N SER A 820 -31.00 -6.63 20.18
CA SER A 820 -30.63 -5.24 20.46
C SER A 820 -29.34 -4.90 19.72
N VAL A 821 -29.47 -4.30 18.53
CA VAL A 821 -28.34 -4.05 17.62
C VAL A 821 -28.14 -2.58 17.22
N VAL A 822 -29.06 -1.69 17.58
CA VAL A 822 -28.95 -0.25 17.26
C VAL A 822 -28.79 0.56 18.55
N ASP A 823 -27.78 1.42 18.58
CA ASP A 823 -27.66 2.48 19.58
C ASP A 823 -28.37 3.74 19.09
N ILE A 824 -29.31 4.25 19.90
CA ILE A 824 -30.03 5.49 19.56
C ILE A 824 -29.06 6.68 19.59
N ASN A 825 -29.19 7.57 18.60
CA ASN A 825 -28.33 8.73 18.36
C ASN A 825 -26.85 8.39 18.12
N SER A 826 -26.55 7.19 17.64
CA SER A 826 -25.21 6.78 17.23
C SER A 826 -25.26 5.85 16.02
N TRP A 827 -24.19 5.82 15.23
CA TRP A 827 -24.07 4.86 14.12
C TRP A 827 -23.81 3.47 14.67
N SER A 828 -24.64 2.51 14.27
CA SER A 828 -24.43 1.08 14.48
C SER A 828 -24.36 0.35 13.14
N HIS A 829 -23.37 -0.52 12.96
CA HIS A 829 -23.37 -1.46 11.84
C HIS A 829 -24.16 -2.69 12.26
N ILE A 830 -25.27 -2.97 11.58
CA ILE A 830 -26.14 -4.10 11.92
C ILE A 830 -26.01 -5.17 10.86
N THR A 831 -26.06 -6.44 11.27
CA THR A 831 -26.30 -7.54 10.35
C THR A 831 -27.34 -8.48 10.95
N ILE A 832 -28.32 -8.90 10.14
CA ILE A 832 -29.34 -9.86 10.53
C ILE A 832 -29.29 -11.00 9.53
N THR A 833 -29.14 -12.24 9.99
CA THR A 833 -29.17 -13.43 9.14
C THR A 833 -30.33 -14.34 9.50
N TRP A 834 -30.92 -14.99 8.51
CA TRP A 834 -31.99 -15.95 8.63
C TRP A 834 -31.73 -17.13 7.70
N ASP A 835 -31.69 -18.34 8.27
CA ASP A 835 -31.36 -19.59 7.58
C ASP A 835 -32.55 -20.29 6.90
N GLY A 836 -33.70 -19.62 6.83
CA GLY A 836 -34.93 -20.18 6.24
C GLY A 836 -35.78 -20.98 7.22
N THR A 837 -35.32 -21.20 8.46
CA THR A 837 -36.06 -22.01 9.43
C THR A 837 -37.20 -21.22 10.09
N ALA A 838 -38.23 -21.94 10.53
CA ALA A 838 -39.35 -21.36 11.29
C ALA A 838 -39.03 -21.13 12.77
N ASN A 839 -37.78 -21.24 13.21
CA ASN A 839 -37.37 -21.10 14.61
C ASN A 839 -36.40 -19.95 14.78
N CYS A 840 -36.54 -19.16 15.85
CA CYS A 840 -35.60 -18.06 16.11
C CYS A 840 -34.16 -18.51 16.37
N SER A 841 -33.91 -19.80 16.56
CA SER A 841 -32.54 -20.35 16.58
C SER A 841 -31.81 -20.23 15.24
N GLY A 842 -32.55 -20.11 14.13
CA GLY A 842 -32.01 -19.87 12.80
C GLY A 842 -31.90 -18.39 12.43
N VAL A 843 -32.13 -17.48 13.38
CA VAL A 843 -31.99 -16.03 13.21
C VAL A 843 -30.86 -15.51 14.09
N LEU A 844 -29.86 -14.88 13.49
CA LEU A 844 -28.73 -14.29 14.20
C LEU A 844 -28.72 -12.77 13.99
N PHE A 845 -28.48 -12.06 15.09
CA PHE A 845 -28.34 -10.61 15.10
C PHE A 845 -26.89 -10.25 15.42
N TYR A 846 -26.34 -9.28 14.69
CA TYR A 846 -24.99 -8.77 14.88
C TYR A 846 -25.03 -7.26 15.02
N LYS A 847 -24.24 -6.75 15.96
CA LYS A 847 -23.95 -5.34 16.15
C LYS A 847 -22.45 -5.14 16.04
N ASN A 848 -22.03 -4.23 15.17
CA ASN A 848 -20.63 -3.84 15.02
C ASN A 848 -19.70 -5.07 14.82
N GLY A 849 -20.11 -5.97 13.92
CA GLY A 849 -19.35 -7.18 13.61
C GLY A 849 -19.42 -8.30 14.65
N VAL A 850 -20.17 -8.13 15.75
CA VAL A 850 -20.25 -9.09 16.87
C VAL A 850 -21.67 -9.59 17.03
N GLN A 851 -21.84 -10.90 17.19
CA GLN A 851 -23.15 -11.51 17.43
C GLN A 851 -23.71 -11.09 18.80
N VAL A 852 -24.98 -10.70 18.83
CA VAL A 852 -25.73 -10.42 20.07
C VAL A 852 -26.76 -11.52 20.33
N SER A 853 -27.34 -11.53 21.54
CA SER A 853 -28.37 -12.52 21.88
C SER A 853 -29.65 -12.31 21.06
N THR A 854 -30.15 -13.40 20.49
CA THR A 854 -31.49 -13.47 19.88
C THR A 854 -32.53 -13.81 20.93
N SER A 855 -33.62 -13.04 20.97
CA SER A 855 -34.80 -13.33 21.80
C SER A 855 -35.98 -13.78 20.94
N THR A 856 -36.67 -14.82 21.38
CA THR A 856 -37.84 -15.37 20.69
C THR A 856 -39.11 -14.69 21.18
N THR A 857 -39.80 -13.98 20.29
CA THR A 857 -41.20 -13.58 20.54
C THR A 857 -42.12 -14.75 20.18
N THR A 858 -41.96 -15.30 18.98
CA THR A 858 -42.79 -16.40 18.46
C THR A 858 -42.02 -17.17 17.38
N ASN A 859 -42.12 -18.50 17.39
CA ASN A 859 -41.65 -19.34 16.28
C ASN A 859 -42.75 -19.47 15.22
N GLY A 860 -42.37 -19.54 13.96
CA GLY A 860 -43.29 -19.59 12.83
C GLY A 860 -43.95 -20.95 12.60
N GLY A 861 -45.03 -20.94 11.83
CA GLY A 861 -45.69 -22.14 11.29
C GLY A 861 -44.86 -22.91 10.24
N ALA A 862 -45.40 -24.03 9.78
CA ALA A 862 -44.76 -24.89 8.79
C ALA A 862 -44.99 -24.36 7.35
N GLY A 863 -44.12 -23.44 6.92
CA GLY A 863 -44.04 -22.95 5.54
C GLY A 863 -44.15 -21.43 5.45
N ARG A 864 -43.19 -20.81 4.77
CA ARG A 864 -43.19 -19.36 4.47
C ARG A 864 -44.25 -19.03 3.41
N VAL A 865 -44.92 -17.90 3.58
CA VAL A 865 -45.81 -17.32 2.57
C VAL A 865 -45.00 -16.51 1.57
N SER A 866 -45.38 -16.61 0.29
CA SER A 866 -44.66 -15.92 -0.79
C SER A 866 -44.80 -14.40 -0.69
N ASP A 867 -43.71 -13.69 -0.99
CA ASP A 867 -43.65 -12.23 -1.02
C ASP A 867 -43.40 -11.67 -2.42
N ALA A 868 -43.55 -12.50 -3.46
CA ALA A 868 -43.30 -12.11 -4.84
C ALA A 868 -44.15 -10.92 -5.32
N ASP A 869 -45.35 -10.76 -4.75
CA ASP A 869 -46.25 -9.65 -5.09
C ASP A 869 -45.94 -8.35 -4.33
N GLN A 870 -44.94 -8.33 -3.43
CA GLN A 870 -44.62 -7.19 -2.58
C GLN A 870 -43.37 -6.44 -3.05
N SER A 871 -43.39 -5.12 -2.92
CA SER A 871 -42.20 -4.29 -3.18
C SER A 871 -41.27 -4.26 -1.97
N LEU A 872 -39.98 -4.19 -2.21
CA LEU A 872 -38.97 -3.95 -1.18
C LEU A 872 -38.87 -2.45 -0.91
N ILE A 873 -39.23 -2.04 0.30
CA ILE A 873 -39.20 -0.65 0.76
C ILE A 873 -38.12 -0.50 1.83
N ILE A 874 -37.35 0.59 1.77
CA ILE A 874 -36.33 0.98 2.75
C ILE A 874 -36.79 2.26 3.45
N GLY A 875 -36.66 2.30 4.78
CA GLY A 875 -37.03 3.45 5.60
C GLY A 875 -38.53 3.61 5.93
N ASN A 876 -39.41 2.80 5.33
CA ASN A 876 -40.86 2.80 5.58
C ASN A 876 -41.50 1.47 5.14
N ASN A 877 -42.82 1.40 5.15
CA ASN A 877 -43.61 0.39 4.45
C ASN A 877 -44.38 1.00 3.25
N SER A 878 -45.01 0.15 2.43
CA SER A 878 -45.79 0.60 1.27
C SER A 878 -47.06 1.40 1.64
N ALA A 879 -47.58 1.24 2.86
CA ALA A 879 -48.69 2.05 3.38
C ALA A 879 -48.23 3.40 3.97
N THR A 880 -46.93 3.66 4.03
CA THR A 880 -46.31 4.88 4.57
C THR A 880 -46.64 5.20 6.03
N ASP A 881 -46.97 4.18 6.84
CA ASP A 881 -47.40 4.29 8.25
C ASP A 881 -46.47 3.51 9.21
N ARG A 882 -45.22 3.25 8.79
CA ARG A 882 -44.16 2.60 9.60
C ARG A 882 -42.81 3.25 9.34
N THR A 883 -42.76 4.56 9.49
CA THR A 883 -41.63 5.41 9.15
C THR A 883 -40.41 5.18 10.04
N PHE A 884 -39.21 5.33 9.49
CA PHE A 884 -37.95 5.34 10.22
C PHE A 884 -37.50 6.78 10.48
N ASP A 885 -37.08 7.09 11.71
CA ASP A 885 -36.48 8.38 12.07
C ASP A 885 -34.97 8.24 12.28
N GLY A 886 -34.19 8.60 11.25
CA GLY A 886 -32.76 8.41 11.30
C GLY A 886 -32.03 8.53 9.97
N LYS A 887 -30.87 7.90 9.89
CA LYS A 887 -30.07 7.77 8.67
C LYS A 887 -29.76 6.31 8.39
N ILE A 888 -29.79 5.91 7.12
CA ILE A 888 -29.37 4.59 6.64
C ILE A 888 -28.28 4.79 5.59
N ASP A 889 -27.26 3.94 5.61
CA ASP A 889 -26.10 4.00 4.74
C ASP A 889 -25.61 2.57 4.44
N ASN A 890 -25.09 2.36 3.22
CA ASN A 890 -24.45 1.13 2.76
C ASN A 890 -25.26 -0.15 3.03
N LEU A 891 -26.54 -0.14 2.61
CA LEU A 891 -27.46 -1.26 2.82
C LEU A 891 -27.21 -2.36 1.79
N LYS A 892 -27.00 -3.60 2.24
CA LYS A 892 -26.85 -4.78 1.38
C LYS A 892 -27.80 -5.89 1.81
N LEU A 893 -28.35 -6.57 0.82
CA LEU A 893 -29.25 -7.71 0.97
C LEU A 893 -28.66 -8.92 0.23
N TYR A 894 -28.51 -10.05 0.93
CA TYR A 894 -27.96 -11.30 0.40
C TYR A 894 -29.01 -12.40 0.48
N ASN A 895 -28.97 -13.31 -0.50
CA ASN A 895 -29.80 -14.51 -0.57
C ASN A 895 -29.14 -15.75 0.04
N TYR A 896 -28.09 -15.57 0.84
CA TYR A 896 -27.40 -16.60 1.60
C TYR A 896 -27.14 -16.13 3.03
N VAL A 897 -26.94 -17.08 3.96
CA VAL A 897 -26.54 -16.81 5.34
C VAL A 897 -25.06 -16.43 5.38
N ARG A 898 -24.75 -15.20 5.79
CA ARG A 898 -23.37 -14.77 5.97
C ARG A 898 -22.74 -15.37 7.23
N SER A 899 -21.48 -15.77 7.12
CA SER A 899 -20.74 -16.35 8.23
C SER A 899 -20.33 -15.27 9.25
N PRO A 900 -20.14 -15.62 10.54
CA PRO A 900 -19.63 -14.67 11.54
C PRO A 900 -18.32 -13.99 11.11
N ALA A 901 -17.44 -14.72 10.43
CA ALA A 901 -16.17 -14.18 9.91
C ALA A 901 -16.39 -13.14 8.80
N GLN A 902 -17.31 -13.39 7.86
CA GLN A 902 -17.68 -12.42 6.82
C GLN A 902 -18.25 -11.13 7.42
N VAL A 903 -19.12 -11.26 8.43
CA VAL A 903 -19.73 -10.12 9.12
C VAL A 903 -18.69 -9.30 9.90
N ALA A 904 -17.80 -9.97 10.64
CA ALA A 904 -16.72 -9.32 11.36
C ALA A 904 -15.70 -8.66 10.40
N TRP A 905 -15.35 -9.32 9.31
CA TRP A 905 -14.44 -8.80 8.27
C TRP A 905 -14.99 -7.56 7.59
N GLU A 906 -16.29 -7.53 7.26
CA GLU A 906 -16.91 -6.35 6.67
C GLU A 906 -16.86 -5.16 7.61
N TYR A 907 -17.20 -5.37 8.88
CA TYR A 907 -17.20 -4.30 9.88
C TYR A 907 -15.79 -3.78 10.22
N ASN A 908 -14.84 -4.70 10.49
CA ASN A 908 -13.49 -4.35 10.93
C ASN A 908 -12.54 -4.05 9.76
N ARG A 909 -12.98 -4.26 8.51
CA ARG A 909 -12.14 -4.20 7.30
C ARG A 909 -10.88 -5.06 7.36
N GLY A 910 -10.91 -6.11 8.20
CA GLY A 910 -9.78 -6.99 8.43
C GLY A 910 -8.85 -6.62 9.57
N GLY A 911 -9.13 -5.53 10.27
CA GLY A 911 -8.41 -5.13 11.46
C GLY A 911 -8.75 -5.99 12.69
N PRO A 912 -7.85 -6.02 13.69
CA PRO A 912 -8.12 -6.60 15.00
C PRO A 912 -9.15 -5.76 15.79
N VAL A 913 -9.80 -6.37 16.78
CA VAL A 913 -10.71 -5.72 17.75
C VAL A 913 -10.00 -5.27 19.04
N GLY A 914 -8.72 -5.62 19.17
CA GLY A 914 -7.80 -5.11 20.18
C GLY A 914 -6.39 -5.20 19.62
N TRP A 915 -5.64 -4.10 19.66
CA TRP A 915 -4.31 -4.02 19.06
C TRP A 915 -3.36 -3.22 19.93
N TRP A 916 -2.38 -3.88 20.52
CA TRP A 916 -1.35 -3.25 21.34
C TRP A 916 -0.03 -3.34 20.62
N LYS A 917 0.47 -2.19 20.16
CA LYS A 917 1.75 -2.11 19.44
C LYS A 917 2.93 -2.31 20.39
N LEU A 918 2.78 -1.97 21.67
CA LEU A 918 3.83 -2.10 22.69
C LEU A 918 5.04 -1.18 22.39
N ASP A 919 4.76 0.01 21.85
CA ASP A 919 5.73 1.04 21.47
C ASP A 919 5.58 2.36 22.26
N GLU A 920 4.84 2.33 23.37
CA GLU A 920 4.47 3.52 24.13
C GLU A 920 5.63 4.16 24.91
N CYS A 921 6.61 3.36 25.36
CA CYS A 921 7.82 3.85 26.05
C CYS A 921 7.56 4.68 27.32
N GLN A 922 6.41 4.47 27.97
CA GLN A 922 5.93 5.21 29.14
C GLN A 922 5.59 4.30 30.32
N ASP A 923 5.35 4.90 31.48
CA ASP A 923 4.88 4.19 32.67
C ASP A 923 3.37 4.00 32.66
N GLY A 924 2.95 2.73 32.56
CA GLY A 924 1.72 2.25 33.17
C GLY A 924 0.51 2.04 32.25
N THR A 925 0.45 2.63 31.05
CA THR A 925 -0.68 2.41 30.11
C THR A 925 -0.19 2.03 28.72
N LEU A 926 -0.81 1.01 28.13
CA LEU A 926 -0.61 0.59 26.74
C LEU A 926 -1.88 0.90 25.96
N TYR A 927 -1.75 1.58 24.83
CA TYR A 927 -2.89 2.10 24.10
C TYR A 927 -3.38 1.08 23.06
N ASP A 928 -4.70 0.95 22.98
CA ASP A 928 -5.34 0.12 21.97
C ASP A 928 -5.47 0.86 20.64
N ALA A 929 -4.64 0.48 19.68
CA ALA A 929 -4.60 1.01 18.32
C ALA A 929 -5.77 0.55 17.43
N SER A 930 -6.63 -0.37 17.89
CA SER A 930 -7.81 -0.81 17.11
C SER A 930 -8.94 0.22 17.06
N GLY A 931 -8.82 1.32 17.81
CA GLY A 931 -9.86 2.35 17.93
C GLY A 931 -11.04 1.94 18.82
N LYS A 932 -10.92 0.83 19.57
CA LYS A 932 -11.93 0.35 20.53
C LYS A 932 -11.66 0.77 21.98
N GLY A 933 -10.48 1.33 22.27
CA GLY A 933 -10.14 1.89 23.58
C GLY A 933 -9.88 0.85 24.67
N ASN A 934 -9.51 -0.39 24.30
CA ASN A 934 -9.16 -1.47 25.23
C ASN A 934 -7.75 -1.29 25.82
N ASN A 935 -7.45 -0.11 26.39
CA ASN A 935 -6.10 0.19 26.87
C ASN A 935 -5.69 -0.80 28.00
N GLY A 936 -4.46 -1.29 27.91
CA GLY A 936 -3.85 -2.17 28.92
C GLY A 936 -3.15 -1.38 30.02
N THR A 937 -3.01 -1.98 31.20
CA THR A 937 -2.19 -1.46 32.31
C THR A 937 -0.92 -2.28 32.44
N TRP A 938 0.25 -1.64 32.38
CA TRP A 938 1.55 -2.30 32.58
C TRP A 938 1.86 -2.48 34.07
N TYR A 939 2.34 -3.66 34.43
CA TYR A 939 2.88 -3.99 35.75
C TYR A 939 4.28 -4.56 35.57
N GLY A 940 5.30 -3.81 35.98
CA GLY A 940 6.70 -4.25 35.91
C GLY A 940 7.65 -3.26 36.57
N THR A 941 8.95 -3.53 36.51
CA THR A 941 9.98 -2.63 37.09
C THR A 941 10.85 -1.93 36.03
N GLY A 942 11.18 -0.66 36.31
CA GLY A 942 12.02 0.17 35.43
C GLY A 942 11.33 0.54 34.12
N GLY A 943 10.18 1.21 34.27
CA GLY A 943 9.44 1.73 33.14
C GLY A 943 10.12 2.94 32.47
N GLY A 944 9.45 3.51 31.48
CA GLY A 944 10.03 4.47 30.55
C GLY A 944 10.23 5.85 31.19
N THR A 945 11.31 6.55 30.82
CA THR A 945 11.58 7.93 31.29
C THR A 945 10.78 9.00 30.54
N GLN A 946 9.93 8.59 29.60
CA GLN A 946 9.28 9.50 28.66
C GLN A 946 7.98 10.10 29.23
N THR A 947 7.74 11.36 28.93
CA THR A 947 6.52 12.10 29.33
C THR A 947 5.45 12.16 28.23
N ALA A 948 5.77 11.74 26.99
CA ALA A 948 4.86 11.66 25.83
C ALA A 948 5.02 10.31 25.07
N VAL A 949 3.95 9.84 24.41
CA VAL A 949 3.88 8.52 23.74
C VAL A 949 4.60 8.61 22.39
N GLY A 950 5.42 7.61 22.05
CA GLY A 950 6.03 7.49 20.73
C GLY A 950 7.56 7.57 20.73
N SER A 951 8.19 6.40 20.57
CA SER A 951 9.62 6.12 20.36
C SER A 951 10.58 6.24 21.57
N CYS A 952 11.23 5.11 21.89
CA CYS A 952 12.22 4.96 22.94
C CYS A 952 13.62 5.38 22.43
N THR A 953 14.12 6.54 22.87
CA THR A 953 15.47 7.02 22.53
C THR A 953 16.58 6.25 23.28
N THR A 954 16.27 5.71 24.45
CA THR A 954 17.18 4.86 25.24
C THR A 954 16.45 3.61 25.71
N ALA A 955 17.09 2.45 25.59
CA ALA A 955 16.53 1.20 26.11
C ALA A 955 16.49 1.27 27.64
N SER A 956 15.35 0.92 28.22
CA SER A 956 15.21 0.73 29.68
C SER A 956 15.14 -0.76 29.99
N THR A 957 14.94 -1.13 31.26
CA THR A 957 14.74 -2.53 31.62
C THR A 957 13.40 -3.07 31.11
N ALA A 958 12.36 -2.22 31.06
CA ALA A 958 11.04 -2.59 30.55
C ALA A 958 10.89 -2.38 29.04
N TRP A 959 11.57 -1.41 28.43
CA TRP A 959 11.36 -1.06 27.02
C TRP A 959 12.60 -1.29 26.15
N GLY A 960 12.46 -2.10 25.10
CA GLY A 960 13.43 -2.18 24.01
C GLY A 960 13.39 -0.89 23.18
N ASN A 961 14.55 -0.32 22.84
CA ASN A 961 14.60 0.90 22.02
C ASN A 961 14.20 0.63 20.55
N GLY A 962 13.99 1.70 19.78
CA GLY A 962 13.61 1.68 18.37
C GLY A 962 14.48 0.83 17.42
N ALA A 963 15.63 0.35 17.89
CA ALA A 963 16.55 -0.54 17.17
C ALA A 963 16.39 -2.03 17.53
N THR A 964 15.56 -2.40 18.51
CA THR A 964 15.44 -3.77 19.03
C THR A 964 14.03 -4.35 19.03
N GLY A 965 12.98 -3.52 18.92
CA GLY A 965 11.61 -3.95 18.66
C GLY A 965 11.46 -4.60 17.28
N LYS A 966 10.34 -5.31 17.06
CA LYS A 966 10.00 -5.80 15.72
C LYS A 966 9.45 -4.65 14.87
N PHE A 967 8.65 -3.78 15.47
CA PHE A 967 8.19 -2.52 14.90
C PHE A 967 8.42 -1.41 15.93
N ASN A 968 9.29 -0.45 15.61
CA ASN A 968 9.69 0.58 16.56
C ASN A 968 10.26 -0.04 17.86
N SER A 969 9.57 0.17 18.99
CA SER A 969 9.96 -0.30 20.32
C SER A 969 9.16 -1.54 20.71
N SER A 970 9.64 -2.29 21.69
CA SER A 970 8.95 -3.48 22.21
C SER A 970 8.94 -3.49 23.73
N LEU A 971 8.05 -4.29 24.31
CA LEU A 971 7.99 -4.47 25.75
C LEU A 971 8.77 -5.72 26.18
N ASN A 972 9.71 -5.54 27.10
CA ASN A 972 10.56 -6.57 27.67
C ASN A 972 9.97 -7.08 28.99
N PHE A 973 9.97 -8.40 29.15
CA PHE A 973 9.45 -9.12 30.30
C PHE A 973 10.58 -9.92 30.95
N ASP A 974 10.79 -9.72 32.25
CA ASP A 974 11.93 -10.24 32.99
C ASP A 974 11.79 -11.71 33.46
N GLY A 975 10.60 -12.28 33.39
CA GLY A 975 10.30 -13.63 33.88
C GLY A 975 9.98 -13.76 35.36
N THR A 976 9.85 -12.64 36.10
CA THR A 976 9.63 -12.62 37.54
C THR A 976 8.28 -12.03 37.92
N ASP A 977 7.96 -10.82 37.45
CA ASP A 977 6.75 -10.10 37.85
C ASP A 977 6.11 -9.22 36.77
N ASP A 978 6.74 -9.12 35.59
CA ASP A 978 6.30 -8.28 34.48
C ASP A 978 5.04 -8.83 33.73
N TYR A 979 3.99 -8.02 33.57
CA TYR A 979 2.82 -8.34 32.74
C TYR A 979 1.96 -7.11 32.37
N VAL A 980 1.13 -7.25 31.35
CA VAL A 980 0.09 -6.27 30.98
C VAL A 980 -1.28 -6.84 31.34
N ASP A 981 -2.12 -6.03 31.98
CA ASP A 981 -3.52 -6.33 32.30
C ASP A 981 -4.46 -5.53 31.40
N ILE A 982 -5.22 -6.23 30.54
CA ILE A 982 -6.15 -5.64 29.58
C ILE A 982 -7.58 -5.96 30.03
N PRO A 983 -8.41 -4.94 30.33
CA PRO A 983 -9.80 -5.14 30.72
C PRO A 983 -10.60 -5.97 29.72
N ASP A 984 -11.34 -6.96 30.22
CA ASP A 984 -12.25 -7.75 29.38
C ASP A 984 -13.39 -6.88 28.80
N GLN A 985 -13.79 -7.21 27.57
CA GLN A 985 -14.93 -6.62 26.88
C GLN A 985 -15.76 -7.70 26.21
N SER A 986 -17.08 -7.50 26.10
CA SER A 986 -17.97 -8.50 25.50
C SER A 986 -17.64 -8.82 24.04
N TYR A 987 -17.07 -7.87 23.28
CA TYR A 987 -16.64 -8.09 21.90
C TYR A 987 -15.24 -8.72 21.76
N LEU A 988 -14.48 -8.81 22.84
CA LEU A 988 -13.28 -9.66 22.91
C LEU A 988 -13.67 -11.12 23.22
N ARG A 989 -14.90 -11.40 23.67
CA ARG A 989 -15.40 -12.74 23.97
C ARG A 989 -16.29 -13.29 22.86
N THR A 990 -15.68 -13.96 21.89
CA THR A 990 -16.40 -14.48 20.71
C THR A 990 -16.24 -15.98 20.53
N THR A 991 -17.27 -16.63 19.97
CA THR A 991 -17.32 -18.08 19.71
C THR A 991 -16.19 -18.59 18.79
N THR A 992 -15.54 -17.68 18.08
CA THR A 992 -14.30 -17.89 17.31
C THR A 992 -13.33 -16.77 17.68
N GLN A 993 -12.03 -17.03 17.73
CA GLN A 993 -11.05 -16.02 18.14
C GLN A 993 -9.69 -16.31 17.54
N SER A 994 -8.97 -15.26 17.14
CA SER A 994 -7.57 -15.38 16.71
C SER A 994 -6.66 -14.41 17.47
N PHE A 995 -5.45 -14.86 17.74
CA PHE A 995 -4.37 -14.07 18.30
C PHE A 995 -3.25 -13.98 17.28
N SER A 996 -2.63 -12.81 17.17
CA SER A 996 -1.41 -12.58 16.41
C SER A 996 -0.46 -11.77 17.28
N PHE A 997 0.83 -12.10 17.29
CA PHE A 997 1.82 -11.39 18.09
C PHE A 997 3.24 -11.65 17.58
N TRP A 998 4.14 -10.71 17.80
CA TRP A 998 5.57 -10.91 17.66
C TRP A 998 6.21 -11.14 19.02
N PHE A 999 7.18 -12.04 19.08
CA PHE A 999 7.91 -12.32 20.31
C PHE A 999 9.37 -12.67 20.02
N LYS A 1000 10.23 -12.44 21.00
CA LYS A 1000 11.67 -12.77 20.97
C LYS A 1000 12.07 -13.34 22.32
N SER A 1001 12.66 -14.52 22.33
CA SER A 1001 13.11 -15.18 23.57
C SER A 1001 14.45 -15.88 23.35
N SER A 1002 15.34 -15.83 24.35
CA SER A 1002 16.67 -16.47 24.28
C SER A 1002 16.83 -17.62 25.28
N THR A 1003 15.83 -17.89 26.11
CA THR A 1003 15.91 -18.88 27.19
C THR A 1003 14.57 -19.56 27.40
N ALA A 1004 14.60 -20.88 27.62
CA ALA A 1004 13.40 -21.61 28.00
C ALA A 1004 13.09 -21.41 29.50
N PRO A 1005 11.81 -21.27 29.89
CA PRO A 1005 11.41 -21.15 31.30
C PRO A 1005 11.61 -22.48 32.04
N ALA A 1006 11.70 -22.43 33.37
CA ALA A 1006 11.82 -23.65 34.19
C ALA A 1006 10.60 -24.58 34.09
N VAL A 1007 9.40 -24.01 33.91
CA VAL A 1007 8.14 -24.74 33.76
C VAL A 1007 7.34 -24.19 32.59
N PHE A 1008 6.79 -22.98 32.73
CA PHE A 1008 6.08 -22.25 31.69
C PHE A 1008 6.34 -20.74 31.81
N GLY A 1009 6.25 -20.01 30.70
CA GLY A 1009 6.16 -18.56 30.66
C GLY A 1009 4.93 -18.13 29.87
N GLY A 1010 4.02 -17.36 30.45
CA GLY A 1010 2.77 -16.99 29.79
C GLY A 1010 2.95 -15.85 28.80
N VAL A 1011 2.60 -16.03 27.53
CA VAL A 1011 2.72 -14.99 26.50
C VAL A 1011 1.42 -14.19 26.39
N ILE A 1012 0.29 -14.90 26.21
CA ILE A 1012 -1.07 -14.35 26.18
C ILE A 1012 -1.95 -15.28 27.00
N SER A 1013 -2.76 -14.74 27.90
CA SER A 1013 -3.69 -15.52 28.70
C SER A 1013 -5.04 -14.85 28.84
N HIS A 1014 -6.10 -15.63 28.65
CA HIS A 1014 -7.47 -15.21 28.89
C HIS A 1014 -8.23 -16.39 29.52
N THR A 1015 -8.17 -16.48 30.86
CA THR A 1015 -8.72 -17.62 31.61
C THR A 1015 -9.07 -17.28 33.07
N ASN A 1016 -10.10 -17.93 33.60
CA ASN A 1016 -10.53 -17.81 35.00
C ASN A 1016 -9.80 -18.78 35.95
N ASN A 1017 -8.56 -19.14 35.67
CA ASN A 1017 -7.80 -20.23 36.30
C ASN A 1017 -8.36 -21.65 36.09
N ALA A 1018 -9.48 -21.80 35.38
CA ALA A 1018 -10.05 -23.10 35.02
C ALA A 1018 -10.15 -23.25 33.51
N ASP A 1019 -10.94 -22.40 32.86
CA ASP A 1019 -11.27 -22.49 31.44
C ASP A 1019 -10.87 -21.21 30.70
N GLY A 1020 -10.46 -21.33 29.43
CA GLY A 1020 -10.01 -20.20 28.62
C GLY A 1020 -8.93 -20.53 27.57
N TYR A 1021 -8.37 -19.48 26.98
CA TYR A 1021 -7.34 -19.53 25.92
C TYR A 1021 -6.02 -19.02 26.42
N ASN A 1022 -4.95 -19.70 26.03
CA ASN A 1022 -3.62 -19.38 26.50
C ASN A 1022 -2.57 -19.70 25.45
N VAL A 1023 -1.55 -18.86 25.39
CA VAL A 1023 -0.31 -19.06 24.66
C VAL A 1023 0.82 -19.03 25.68
N LEU A 1024 1.59 -20.11 25.77
CA LEU A 1024 2.70 -20.24 26.73
C LEU A 1024 3.98 -20.67 26.01
N GLN A 1025 5.12 -20.25 26.53
CA GLN A 1025 6.39 -20.91 26.28
C GLN A 1025 6.55 -22.08 27.27
N THR A 1026 6.98 -23.25 26.79
CA THR A 1026 7.21 -24.45 27.61
C THR A 1026 8.68 -24.59 28.02
N SER A 1027 8.97 -25.48 28.97
CA SER A 1027 10.33 -25.78 29.41
C SER A 1027 11.26 -26.35 28.33
N SER A 1028 10.73 -26.74 27.16
CA SER A 1028 11.52 -27.13 25.99
C SER A 1028 11.76 -25.99 25.00
N GLY A 1029 11.36 -24.76 25.34
CA GLY A 1029 11.51 -23.57 24.49
C GLY A 1029 10.50 -23.50 23.35
N LYS A 1030 9.48 -24.35 23.34
CA LYS A 1030 8.38 -24.34 22.36
C LYS A 1030 7.28 -23.39 22.77
N ILE A 1031 6.54 -22.85 21.80
CA ILE A 1031 5.29 -22.13 22.09
C ILE A 1031 4.11 -23.08 21.94
N ARG A 1032 3.24 -23.06 22.94
CA ARG A 1032 2.01 -23.85 23.04
C ARG A 1032 0.82 -22.93 23.05
N ALA A 1033 -0.03 -23.03 22.02
CA ALA A 1033 -1.39 -22.52 22.07
C ALA A 1033 -2.27 -23.62 22.65
N TYR A 1034 -3.02 -23.32 23.71
CA TYR A 1034 -3.93 -24.29 24.30
C TYR A 1034 -5.22 -23.66 24.80
N ARG A 1035 -6.23 -24.50 24.88
CA ARG A 1035 -7.55 -24.19 25.40
C ARG A 1035 -7.96 -25.21 26.45
N ARG A 1036 -8.68 -24.74 27.46
CA ARG A 1036 -9.30 -25.60 28.47
C ARG A 1036 -10.78 -25.28 28.62
N ILE A 1037 -11.63 -26.31 28.62
CA ILE A 1037 -13.07 -26.20 28.90
C ILE A 1037 -13.52 -27.37 29.76
N SER A 1038 -14.24 -27.10 30.85
CA SER A 1038 -14.86 -28.11 31.72
C SER A 1038 -13.86 -29.20 32.15
N GLY A 1039 -12.59 -28.82 32.31
CA GLY A 1039 -11.51 -29.73 32.70
C GLY A 1039 -10.80 -30.49 31.57
N ASN A 1040 -11.25 -30.39 30.31
CA ASN A 1040 -10.59 -31.00 29.16
C ASN A 1040 -9.55 -30.05 28.56
N TRP A 1041 -8.36 -30.57 28.24
CA TRP A 1041 -7.24 -29.80 27.68
C TRP A 1041 -7.05 -30.12 26.20
N ARG A 1042 -6.87 -29.08 25.39
CA ARG A 1042 -6.56 -29.15 23.95
C ARG A 1042 -5.39 -28.24 23.65
N TYR A 1043 -4.38 -28.71 22.93
CA TYR A 1043 -3.20 -27.91 22.66
C TYR A 1043 -2.48 -28.26 21.36
N VAL A 1044 -1.84 -27.26 20.78
CA VAL A 1044 -0.91 -27.36 19.67
C VAL A 1044 0.40 -26.68 20.07
N GLU A 1045 1.53 -27.29 19.73
CA GLU A 1045 2.86 -26.72 19.98
C GLU A 1045 3.61 -26.43 18.69
N SER A 1046 4.56 -25.49 18.75
CA SER A 1046 5.57 -25.32 17.71
C SER A 1046 6.38 -26.61 17.51
N LYS A 1047 6.74 -26.89 16.26
CA LYS A 1047 7.51 -28.10 15.90
C LYS A 1047 8.91 -28.07 16.52
N SER A 1048 9.55 -26.90 16.52
CA SER A 1048 10.87 -26.61 17.09
C SER A 1048 10.80 -25.63 18.25
N SER A 1049 11.90 -25.52 19.00
CA SER A 1049 12.12 -24.44 19.96
C SER A 1049 12.29 -23.10 19.24
N VAL A 1050 11.90 -22.01 19.91
CA VAL A 1050 11.96 -20.61 19.45
C VAL A 1050 12.65 -19.74 20.49
N THR A 1051 13.75 -20.26 21.04
CA THR A 1051 14.60 -19.62 22.07
C THR A 1051 15.96 -19.21 21.48
N ASP A 1052 16.01 -18.88 20.20
CA ASP A 1052 17.21 -18.54 19.45
C ASP A 1052 17.60 -17.05 19.58
N GLY A 1053 16.79 -16.25 20.28
CA GLY A 1053 16.98 -14.82 20.38
C GLY A 1053 16.62 -14.06 19.11
N ALA A 1054 15.89 -14.66 18.17
CA ALA A 1054 15.34 -13.98 17.00
C ALA A 1054 13.86 -13.61 17.20
N TRP A 1055 13.36 -12.66 16.39
CA TRP A 1055 11.94 -12.33 16.35
C TRP A 1055 11.16 -13.41 15.60
N HIS A 1056 10.11 -13.90 16.22
CA HIS A 1056 9.15 -14.83 15.62
C HIS A 1056 7.74 -14.24 15.68
N HIS A 1057 6.94 -14.59 14.68
CA HIS A 1057 5.50 -14.30 14.66
C HIS A 1057 4.73 -15.54 15.10
N GLY A 1058 3.87 -15.40 16.11
CA GLY A 1058 2.94 -16.42 16.53
C GLY A 1058 1.51 -16.07 16.13
N ALA A 1059 0.75 -17.06 15.66
CA ALA A 1059 -0.69 -16.92 15.49
C ALA A 1059 -1.46 -18.15 15.99
N ALA A 1060 -2.40 -17.94 16.90
CA ALA A 1060 -3.26 -18.98 17.46
C ALA A 1060 -4.71 -18.71 17.04
N ILE A 1061 -5.32 -19.64 16.31
CA ILE A 1061 -6.65 -19.49 15.71
C ILE A 1061 -7.56 -20.53 16.32
N TYR A 1062 -8.74 -20.12 16.75
CA TYR A 1062 -9.83 -21.01 17.11
C TYR A 1062 -11.08 -20.69 16.30
N ASP A 1063 -11.52 -21.64 15.49
CA ASP A 1063 -12.65 -21.48 14.56
C ASP A 1063 -14.01 -21.89 15.11
N GLY A 1064 -14.10 -22.15 16.42
CA GLY A 1064 -15.29 -22.73 17.05
C GLY A 1064 -15.24 -24.25 17.18
N THR A 1065 -14.34 -24.91 16.47
CA THR A 1065 -14.18 -26.38 16.51
C THR A 1065 -12.74 -26.85 16.54
N THR A 1066 -11.80 -26.06 16.05
CA THR A 1066 -10.41 -26.46 15.86
C THR A 1066 -9.48 -25.36 16.32
N ILE A 1067 -8.43 -25.74 17.04
CA ILE A 1067 -7.29 -24.87 17.36
C ILE A 1067 -6.24 -25.11 16.28
N SER A 1068 -5.80 -24.04 15.63
CA SER A 1068 -4.67 -24.05 14.69
C SER A 1068 -3.59 -23.11 15.20
N PHE A 1069 -2.32 -23.54 15.15
CA PHE A 1069 -1.20 -22.70 15.59
C PHE A 1069 -0.16 -22.54 14.48
N TYR A 1070 0.31 -21.32 14.30
CA TYR A 1070 1.27 -20.94 13.27
C TYR A 1070 2.49 -20.25 13.91
N ILE A 1071 3.66 -20.50 13.34
CA ILE A 1071 4.88 -19.74 13.62
C ILE A 1071 5.41 -19.24 12.27
N ASN A 1072 5.71 -17.94 12.17
CA ASN A 1072 6.24 -17.29 10.98
C ASN A 1072 5.38 -17.53 9.73
N GLY A 1073 4.06 -17.47 9.89
CA GLY A 1073 3.09 -17.75 8.82
C GLY A 1073 2.92 -19.23 8.45
N LEU A 1074 3.66 -20.16 9.08
CA LEU A 1074 3.63 -21.60 8.78
C LEU A 1074 2.86 -22.39 9.82
N LEU A 1075 1.93 -23.24 9.37
CA LEU A 1075 1.13 -24.11 10.24
C LEU A 1075 2.01 -25.12 10.99
N GLN A 1076 1.93 -25.07 12.31
CA GLN A 1076 2.64 -25.98 13.22
C GLN A 1076 1.80 -27.24 13.49
N GLY A 1077 0.48 -27.10 13.61
CA GLY A 1077 -0.45 -28.21 13.81
C GLY A 1077 -1.87 -27.76 14.10
N THR A 1078 -2.76 -28.74 14.29
CA THR A 1078 -4.17 -28.53 14.60
C THR A 1078 -4.65 -29.53 15.67
N ASP A 1079 -5.65 -29.16 16.46
CA ASP A 1079 -6.36 -30.05 17.40
C ASP A 1079 -7.86 -29.73 17.39
N THR A 1080 -8.70 -30.76 17.28
CA THR A 1080 -10.16 -30.61 17.21
C THR A 1080 -10.76 -30.66 18.61
N ASP A 1081 -11.57 -29.66 18.93
CA ASP A 1081 -12.34 -29.50 20.15
C ASP A 1081 -13.84 -29.56 19.87
N ALA A 1082 -14.49 -30.64 20.31
CA ALA A 1082 -15.94 -30.85 20.16
C ALA A 1082 -16.78 -30.27 21.32
N SER A 1083 -16.16 -29.51 22.24
CA SER A 1083 -16.80 -29.04 23.47
C SER A 1083 -17.53 -27.70 23.27
N ALA A 1084 -18.65 -27.50 23.97
CA ALA A 1084 -19.44 -26.26 23.93
C ALA A 1084 -18.66 -25.03 24.45
N THR A 1085 -19.12 -23.85 24.06
CA THR A 1085 -18.49 -22.55 24.32
C THR A 1085 -18.61 -22.12 25.79
N ASP A 1086 -17.49 -21.93 26.47
CA ASP A 1086 -17.40 -21.09 27.66
C ASP A 1086 -16.19 -20.16 27.50
N PHE A 1087 -16.40 -18.86 27.73
CA PHE A 1087 -15.36 -17.84 27.65
C PHE A 1087 -15.22 -17.22 29.02
N SER A 1088 -13.98 -17.11 29.48
CA SER A 1088 -13.69 -16.38 30.70
C SER A 1088 -14.21 -14.94 30.58
N ASN A 1089 -14.75 -14.41 31.68
CA ASN A 1089 -15.09 -12.98 31.81
C ASN A 1089 -13.99 -12.23 32.59
N THR A 1090 -12.77 -12.72 32.49
CA THR A 1090 -11.58 -12.17 33.15
C THR A 1090 -10.77 -11.40 32.15
N ASN A 1091 -9.96 -10.47 32.64
CA ASN A 1091 -9.04 -9.70 31.81
C ASN A 1091 -8.08 -10.58 30.98
N TYR A 1092 -7.61 -9.99 29.87
CA TYR A 1092 -6.50 -10.53 29.09
C TYR A 1092 -5.19 -10.15 29.77
N LEU A 1093 -4.28 -11.12 29.88
CA LEU A 1093 -2.94 -10.91 30.42
C LEU A 1093 -1.92 -11.12 29.31
N LEU A 1094 -1.02 -10.15 29.11
CA LEU A 1094 0.16 -10.31 28.26
C LEU A 1094 1.41 -10.48 29.14
N GLY A 1095 2.30 -11.39 28.77
CA GLY A 1095 3.53 -11.66 29.54
C GLY A 1095 3.35 -12.50 30.81
N LYS A 1096 2.12 -12.93 31.12
CA LYS A 1096 1.84 -13.79 32.26
C LYS A 1096 0.69 -14.77 32.02
N TYR A 1097 0.80 -15.93 32.64
CA TYR A 1097 -0.34 -16.81 32.93
C TYR A 1097 -0.82 -16.55 34.36
N PRO A 1098 -2.14 -16.54 34.67
CA PRO A 1098 -2.72 -16.09 35.95
C PRO A 1098 -2.09 -16.60 37.25
N THR A 1099 -1.34 -17.71 37.23
CA THR A 1099 -0.47 -18.12 38.35
C THR A 1099 0.89 -17.39 38.32
N THR A 1100 1.95 -17.96 38.88
CA THR A 1100 3.29 -17.34 38.93
C THR A 1100 4.17 -17.70 37.73
N TYR A 1101 3.60 -17.78 36.52
CA TYR A 1101 4.34 -18.12 35.30
C TYR A 1101 4.43 -16.90 34.38
N TYR A 1102 5.59 -16.25 34.41
CA TYR A 1102 5.88 -15.03 33.66
C TYR A 1102 6.76 -15.34 32.44
N PHE A 1103 6.57 -14.58 31.37
CA PHE A 1103 7.38 -14.70 30.17
C PHE A 1103 8.75 -14.05 30.36
N THR A 1104 9.78 -14.62 29.75
CA THR A 1104 11.12 -14.02 29.69
C THR A 1104 11.47 -13.75 28.24
N GLY A 1105 11.56 -12.47 27.87
CA GLY A 1105 11.82 -12.03 26.51
C GLY A 1105 11.04 -10.77 26.14
N GLN A 1106 10.96 -10.47 24.85
CA GLN A 1106 10.24 -9.32 24.33
C GLN A 1106 8.96 -9.76 23.61
N ILE A 1107 7.90 -8.95 23.72
CA ILE A 1107 6.66 -9.08 22.96
C ILE A 1107 6.41 -7.76 22.24
N ASP A 1108 5.85 -7.84 21.03
CA ASP A 1108 5.53 -6.70 20.18
C ASP A 1108 4.25 -7.00 19.38
N ASP A 1109 3.50 -5.95 19.03
CA ASP A 1109 2.44 -5.96 18.01
C ASP A 1109 1.38 -7.07 18.20
N VAL A 1110 0.72 -7.04 19.35
CA VAL A 1110 -0.30 -8.01 19.77
C VAL A 1110 -1.66 -7.62 19.21
N GLY A 1111 -2.20 -8.43 18.31
CA GLY A 1111 -3.55 -8.30 17.74
C GLY A 1111 -4.50 -9.41 18.20
N VAL A 1112 -5.71 -9.02 18.59
CA VAL A 1112 -6.82 -9.91 18.92
C VAL A 1112 -7.94 -9.72 17.91
N PHE A 1113 -8.39 -10.82 17.30
CA PHE A 1113 -9.45 -10.83 16.31
C PHE A 1113 -10.66 -11.57 16.86
N ASN A 1114 -11.85 -11.01 16.64
CA ASN A 1114 -13.13 -11.59 17.03
C ASN A 1114 -13.68 -12.63 16.02
N TYR A 1115 -12.82 -13.05 15.08
CA TYR A 1115 -13.10 -14.08 14.08
C TYR A 1115 -11.87 -14.98 13.86
N ALA A 1116 -12.11 -16.13 13.24
CA ALA A 1116 -11.05 -17.05 12.85
C ALA A 1116 -10.33 -16.55 11.59
N LEU A 1117 -9.02 -16.30 11.70
CA LEU A 1117 -8.20 -15.93 10.56
C LEU A 1117 -7.94 -17.14 9.65
N THR A 1118 -7.99 -16.92 8.34
CA THR A 1118 -7.57 -17.92 7.36
C THR A 1118 -6.05 -18.05 7.31
N ALA A 1119 -5.54 -19.15 6.77
CA ALA A 1119 -4.09 -19.31 6.55
C ALA A 1119 -3.51 -18.19 5.67
N THR A 1120 -4.29 -17.69 4.70
CA THR A 1120 -3.91 -16.54 3.86
C THR A 1120 -3.76 -15.28 4.71
N GLN A 1121 -4.73 -14.96 5.56
CA GLN A 1121 -4.66 -13.78 6.43
C GLN A 1121 -3.50 -13.87 7.42
N VAL A 1122 -3.24 -15.04 8.01
CA VAL A 1122 -2.09 -15.28 8.91
C VAL A 1122 -0.77 -15.01 8.19
N LYS A 1123 -0.64 -15.50 6.94
CA LYS A 1123 0.53 -15.25 6.12
C LYS A 1123 0.67 -13.78 5.75
N THR A 1124 -0.42 -13.08 5.46
CA THR A 1124 -0.43 -11.62 5.25
C THR A 1124 0.03 -10.87 6.50
N LEU A 1125 -0.44 -11.24 7.70
CA LEU A 1125 -0.01 -10.61 8.95
C LEU A 1125 1.49 -10.81 9.21
N TYR A 1126 2.00 -12.03 9.00
CA TYR A 1126 3.44 -12.31 9.09
C TYR A 1126 4.25 -11.48 8.08
N ASN A 1127 3.84 -11.47 6.81
CA ASN A 1127 4.55 -10.76 5.74
C ASN A 1127 4.45 -9.23 5.88
N SER A 1128 3.37 -8.71 6.46
CA SER A 1128 3.28 -7.30 6.83
C SER A 1128 4.39 -6.89 7.81
N GLY A 1129 4.98 -7.85 8.53
CA GLY A 1129 6.17 -7.62 9.36
C GLY A 1129 7.49 -7.43 8.63
N ALA A 1130 7.49 -7.42 7.29
CA ALA A 1130 8.65 -7.01 6.49
C ALA A 1130 8.55 -5.54 6.05
N VAL A 1131 7.33 -5.03 5.80
CA VAL A 1131 6.99 -3.62 5.52
C VAL A 1131 5.52 -3.42 5.87
N ARG A 1132 5.17 -2.45 6.74
CA ARG A 1132 3.78 -2.00 6.95
C ARG A 1132 3.61 -0.59 6.40
N PHE A 1133 2.57 -0.42 5.56
CA PHE A 1133 1.93 0.86 5.36
C PHE A 1133 0.71 0.91 6.28
N ASN A 1134 0.54 1.99 7.03
CA ASN A 1134 -0.54 2.17 8.01
C ASN A 1134 -1.91 1.80 7.39
N GLN A 1135 -2.61 0.85 8.03
CA GLN A 1135 -3.99 0.46 7.70
C GLN A 1135 -5.01 1.39 8.34
#